data_AF-A0A7E4ZTB3-F1
#
_entry.id   AF-A0A7E4ZTB3-F1
#
_cell.length_a   1.000
_cell.length_b   1.000
_cell.length_c   1.000
_cell.angle_alpha   90.00
_cell.angle_beta   90.00
_cell.angle_gamma   90.00
#
_symmetry.space_group_name_H-M   'P 1'
#
loop_
_entity.id
_entity.type
_entity.pdbx_description
1 polymer ?
#
loop_
_entity_poly.entity_id
_entity_poly.type
_entity_poly.pdbx_seq_one_letter_code
_entity_poly.pdbx_strand_id
1 'polypeptide(L)'
;MPVFHTKTIESILEPVAQQLHLAISVAESYAKRHQRENGGSTRNLPETPIVLSSMSEARLNAPAPLTPQMNGHGHSVSLAALNTPTVHLNHESLSRASSRKSLAQSEFIYPDTIRTRVTGDDCPVCQLLMPKGPMGCVSRLVILHEEAEDGNAMPDLTRPVGAVSRAVDNLIKVGYDTCHSSDDKILQQDMPPALQRVEVSSRLLEDACHLLKGDPYSGPARTKLIDGSRGILQGTSALLLCFDESEVRKIIRGCRKVLDYLTVTEVIETMEDLSQFVRDITPWLTRMSKDIDGRVGELTHVVHREILVRCMDAVKTLSPILVCAMKIFVQINEDSQKGLAEAAENRNYLAQRMTDEVNEIIRVLQLTTYDEDEWDSDNVTVMRKALSAAQSLLTAALDWLGDPRARPGAVGEKAIRRILEYSEKIASRSLPEDQFNIRHSISEIQSLTDSICELRNSGRYDNQGLAQSCAQKLKDLVGTKESAGVLPHALINAQRTGGVNPAHTAGGKLEQALRWLDNPGHDDGGQGFQAVKSMVDEARRLADHLPPAERNQLLNLCSDIDRLANQLADLERRGLGNTPEANAIRNQLRDKLRELSDFMKRMLTDKVVEDFADITTPLKLFVEAVYAPQNVPNRNGTFEDRAQNLQEHSNRWTNTGTLVAKCGPSRNKKVVEALIEATSQVKNMTPQVIKAGKIRLHNDTDYANQHFENLRQEYADALNRLRSYVDDAIDTGDFVRASETAMRRYTNRCEDAIRDGQSQHMVDNTSQIARLGNRVLMAAKNEADNSEEPSFVQRVNQAASQLHSAIPPMVNHAKQVAINPRDHGNSNRWRDSNDHLLNSVRGVGDAITGLPSVNHHAAPAPQHQPAPFQHRNYEDHHSQHAATPNHYQSSQSIVDSIAAKAPSPPIVHHRMVVREEIPAPPRPPPPVEISPPPRPPPPPEVDEEEETRAFWERYPLPQASSQPILSAAHSLHAELRQWSSQENEIVAAAKRMAILMARLSQLVRGEGGTKKDLIDCAKAIADSSEEVTRLAVQLARQCTDVKMRTALLQVVERIPTIATQLKILSTVKATMLGSQGTEEDEEAMQQLVLNAQNLMQSVKDTVRAAEAASIRIRTNSGLRLRWIRKPMWSNF
;
A
#
# COMPACT_ATOMS: atom_id res chain seq x y z
N MET A 1 19.08 8.07 -2.75
CA MET A 1 19.81 7.14 -1.85
C MET A 1 19.05 5.83 -1.75
N PRO A 2 19.73 4.69 -1.74
CA PRO A 2 19.05 3.40 -1.79
C PRO A 2 18.51 2.94 -0.44
N VAL A 3 17.59 2.00 -0.54
CA VAL A 3 16.85 1.32 0.52
C VAL A 3 17.80 0.43 1.35
N PHE A 4 18.63 1.00 2.23
CA PHE A 4 19.63 0.25 3.02
C PHE A 4 19.40 0.29 4.55
N HIS A 5 19.58 -0.85 5.22
CA HIS A 5 19.99 -1.00 6.63
C HIS A 5 20.42 -2.47 6.88
N THR A 6 21.33 -2.91 7.76
CA THR A 6 22.27 -2.31 8.72
C THR A 6 23.40 -3.30 9.04
N LYS A 7 23.11 -4.60 9.10
CA LYS A 7 23.99 -5.64 9.67
C LYS A 7 25.26 -5.95 8.89
N THR A 8 25.22 -5.90 7.57
CA THR A 8 26.43 -6.15 6.75
C THR A 8 27.36 -4.94 6.77
N ILE A 9 26.75 -3.74 6.81
CA ILE A 9 27.40 -2.45 7.02
C ILE A 9 27.99 -2.37 8.44
N GLU A 10 27.29 -2.88 9.46
CA GLU A 10 27.77 -3.10 10.82
C GLU A 10 29.08 -3.88 10.80
N SER A 11 29.15 -5.04 10.15
CA SER A 11 30.41 -5.81 10.13
C SER A 11 31.62 -5.09 9.51
N ILE A 12 31.39 -4.16 8.57
CA ILE A 12 32.44 -3.41 7.85
C ILE A 12 32.83 -2.12 8.60
N LEU A 13 31.88 -1.46 9.26
CA LEU A 13 32.05 -0.12 9.82
C LEU A 13 31.89 -0.04 11.35
N GLU A 14 31.48 -1.10 12.03
CA GLU A 14 31.39 -1.16 13.50
C GLU A 14 32.74 -0.95 14.21
N PRO A 15 33.89 -1.46 13.69
CA PRO A 15 35.20 -1.11 14.25
C PRO A 15 35.50 0.39 14.13
N VAL A 16 34.97 1.04 13.09
CA VAL A 16 35.15 2.47 12.79
C VAL A 16 34.25 3.33 13.69
N ALA A 17 32.99 2.93 13.86
CA ALA A 17 32.01 3.54 14.77
C ALA A 17 32.47 3.52 16.24
N GLN A 18 33.00 2.38 16.72
CA GLN A 18 33.51 2.24 18.08
C GLN A 18 34.69 3.19 18.36
N GLN A 19 35.57 3.42 17.38
CA GLN A 19 36.67 4.38 17.52
C GLN A 19 36.21 5.85 17.47
N LEU A 20 35.20 6.17 16.65
CA LEU A 20 34.57 7.49 16.58
C LEU A 20 33.82 7.84 17.88
N HIS A 21 33.08 6.91 18.46
CA HIS A 21 32.37 7.12 19.72
C HIS A 21 33.34 7.37 20.88
N LEU A 22 34.49 6.68 20.92
CA LEU A 22 35.55 6.91 21.91
C LEU A 22 36.17 8.30 21.74
N ALA A 23 36.43 8.72 20.49
CA ALA A 23 37.00 10.03 20.18
C ALA A 23 36.05 11.20 20.50
N ILE A 24 34.75 11.02 20.25
CA ILE A 24 33.71 12.02 20.55
C ILE A 24 33.50 12.16 22.07
N SER A 25 33.47 11.05 22.82
CA SER A 25 33.40 11.07 24.29
C SER A 25 34.58 11.84 24.92
N VAL A 26 35.77 11.69 24.35
CA VAL A 26 36.98 12.44 24.75
C VAL A 26 36.87 13.92 24.34
N ALA A 27 36.26 14.23 23.20
CA ALA A 27 36.06 15.61 22.73
C ALA A 27 35.00 16.37 23.55
N GLU A 28 33.89 15.73 23.92
CA GLU A 28 32.86 16.32 24.80
C GLU A 28 33.41 16.61 26.20
N SER A 29 34.26 15.72 26.70
CA SER A 29 34.99 15.91 27.95
C SER A 29 35.96 17.11 27.88
N TYR A 30 36.45 17.46 26.69
CA TYR A 30 37.33 18.59 26.43
C TYR A 30 36.53 19.91 26.23
N ALA A 31 35.40 19.87 25.54
CA ALA A 31 34.52 21.03 25.33
C ALA A 31 33.86 21.50 26.64
N LYS A 32 33.46 20.55 27.51
CA LYS A 32 32.97 20.86 28.87
C LYS A 32 34.06 21.45 29.76
N ARG A 33 35.35 21.19 29.50
CA ARG A 33 36.48 21.86 30.17
C ARG A 33 36.67 23.29 29.66
N HIS A 34 36.61 23.51 28.35
CA HIS A 34 36.73 24.86 27.77
C HIS A 34 35.55 25.79 28.09
N GLN A 35 34.33 25.28 28.22
CA GLN A 35 33.19 26.10 28.69
C GLN A 35 33.29 26.49 30.17
N ARG A 36 34.00 25.71 31.00
CA ARG A 36 34.32 26.09 32.39
C ARG A 36 35.43 27.14 32.47
N GLU A 37 36.31 27.20 31.48
CA GLU A 37 37.42 28.16 31.44
C GLU A 37 37.02 29.53 30.87
N ASN A 38 35.95 29.63 30.07
CA ASN A 38 35.50 30.89 29.46
C ASN A 38 34.31 31.57 30.17
N GLY A 39 33.86 31.09 31.33
CA GLY A 39 32.74 31.66 32.07
C GLY A 39 33.04 31.88 33.55
N GLY A 40 33.56 33.05 33.92
CA GLY A 40 33.43 33.58 35.28
C GLY A 40 34.67 34.24 35.90
N SER A 41 34.62 35.57 36.02
CA SER A 41 35.48 36.36 36.90
C SER A 41 35.30 35.99 38.39
N THR A 42 36.45 35.91 39.08
CA THR A 42 36.72 36.24 40.49
C THR A 42 35.90 35.59 41.61
N ARG A 43 36.51 34.64 42.35
CA ARG A 43 36.69 34.70 43.82
C ARG A 43 37.69 33.64 44.33
N ASN A 44 38.29 33.94 45.47
CA ASN A 44 39.60 33.51 45.98
C ASN A 44 39.65 32.18 46.79
N LEU A 45 40.81 31.51 46.68
CA LEU A 45 41.58 30.67 47.64
C LEU A 45 41.08 29.24 48.02
N PRO A 46 41.98 28.32 48.48
CA PRO A 46 43.32 27.95 47.99
C PRO A 46 43.48 26.41 47.79
N GLU A 47 44.34 25.98 46.87
CA GLU A 47 44.79 24.57 46.79
C GLU A 47 46.30 24.45 47.10
N THR A 48 46.62 23.45 47.93
CA THR A 48 47.96 22.95 48.26
C THR A 48 48.24 21.65 47.48
N PRO A 49 49.50 21.21 47.34
CA PRO A 49 50.03 20.77 46.06
C PRO A 49 50.01 19.25 45.81
N ILE A 50 50.18 18.95 44.52
CA ILE A 50 50.44 17.66 43.88
C ILE A 50 51.66 16.94 44.48
N VAL A 51 51.54 15.63 44.68
CA VAL A 51 52.69 14.69 44.72
C VAL A 51 52.47 13.56 43.71
N LEU A 52 53.48 13.39 42.85
CA LEU A 52 53.71 12.32 41.88
C LEU A 52 54.24 11.04 42.56
N SER A 53 53.86 9.86 42.04
CA SER A 53 54.74 8.68 41.91
C SER A 53 54.11 7.73 40.87
N SER A 54 54.63 7.58 39.65
CA SER A 54 55.81 6.81 39.22
C SER A 54 55.70 5.27 39.36
N MET A 55 55.54 4.63 38.21
CA MET A 55 56.23 3.43 37.68
C MET A 55 56.24 2.10 38.45
N SER A 56 55.92 1.03 37.72
CA SER A 56 56.86 -0.04 37.28
C SER A 56 56.34 -1.49 37.42
N GLU A 57 56.44 -2.18 36.28
CA GLU A 57 56.87 -3.58 36.03
C GLU A 57 56.79 -4.63 37.15
N ALA A 58 56.26 -5.81 36.83
CA ALA A 58 57.04 -7.06 36.81
C ALA A 58 56.21 -8.26 36.30
N ARG A 59 56.93 -9.16 35.62
CA ARG A 59 56.48 -10.39 34.95
C ARG A 59 56.35 -11.59 35.91
N LEU A 60 55.74 -12.64 35.33
CA LEU A 60 56.08 -14.08 35.37
C LEU A 60 55.20 -15.05 36.20
N ASN A 61 54.90 -16.15 35.49
CA ASN A 61 54.70 -17.54 35.90
C ASN A 61 53.26 -18.11 35.96
N ALA A 62 53.00 -18.99 34.99
CA ALA A 62 52.08 -20.12 35.06
C ALA A 62 52.49 -21.11 36.17
N PRO A 63 51.61 -22.04 36.59
CA PRO A 63 51.51 -23.31 35.84
C PRO A 63 50.09 -23.97 35.83
N ALA A 64 49.85 -24.85 34.87
CA ALA A 64 48.86 -25.95 34.93
C ALA A 64 49.52 -27.19 35.59
N PRO A 65 48.89 -28.37 35.83
CA PRO A 65 47.54 -28.86 35.42
C PRO A 65 46.79 -29.63 36.53
N LEU A 66 45.60 -30.21 36.23
CA LEU A 66 45.12 -31.52 36.72
C LEU A 66 43.69 -31.83 36.19
N THR A 67 43.51 -33.01 35.60
CA THR A 67 42.24 -33.77 35.47
C THR A 67 42.34 -35.01 36.40
N PRO A 68 41.22 -35.63 36.87
CA PRO A 68 40.58 -36.70 36.08
C PRO A 68 39.05 -36.93 36.28
N GLN A 69 38.47 -37.57 35.25
CA GLN A 69 37.43 -38.64 35.23
C GLN A 69 35.89 -38.40 35.40
N MET A 70 35.19 -38.73 34.29
CA MET A 70 34.11 -39.72 34.09
C MET A 70 32.64 -39.51 34.57
N ASN A 71 31.78 -39.33 33.55
CA ASN A 71 30.46 -39.95 33.26
C ASN A 71 29.59 -38.86 32.60
N GLY A 72 28.94 -39.00 31.43
CA GLY A 72 28.50 -40.15 30.63
C GLY A 72 27.13 -39.75 30.06
N HIS A 73 26.91 -39.99 28.77
CA HIS A 73 25.68 -39.93 27.94
C HIS A 73 25.84 -39.04 26.70
N GLY A 74 26.19 -39.70 25.60
CA GLY A 74 26.20 -39.13 24.25
C GLY A 74 24.95 -39.52 23.45
N HIS A 75 24.80 -38.86 22.30
CA HIS A 75 24.45 -39.35 20.96
C HIS A 75 24.01 -38.13 20.13
N SER A 76 24.90 -37.45 19.40
CA SER A 76 25.38 -37.74 18.04
C SER A 76 24.26 -37.89 16.99
N VAL A 77 24.02 -36.80 16.27
CA VAL A 77 23.28 -36.76 15.00
C VAL A 77 24.22 -37.25 13.89
N SER A 78 23.84 -38.29 13.16
CA SER A 78 24.50 -38.73 11.93
C SER A 78 23.53 -38.62 10.75
N LEU A 79 24.04 -38.06 9.66
CA LEU A 79 23.52 -38.26 8.30
C LEU A 79 23.40 -39.75 7.97
N ALA A 80 22.33 -40.12 7.26
CA ALA A 80 22.36 -40.72 5.91
C ALA A 80 21.10 -41.57 5.61
N ALA A 81 20.85 -41.71 4.30
CA ALA A 81 20.08 -42.76 3.61
C ALA A 81 18.60 -42.49 3.27
N LEU A 82 18.43 -42.09 2.02
CA LEU A 82 17.38 -42.54 1.11
C LEU A 82 17.16 -44.06 1.23
N ASN A 83 15.92 -44.48 1.44
CA ASN A 83 15.28 -45.64 0.80
C ASN A 83 13.80 -45.71 1.20
N THR A 84 12.93 -45.81 0.19
CA THR A 84 11.54 -46.27 0.31
C THR A 84 11.50 -47.76 0.67
N PRO A 85 10.42 -48.25 1.32
CA PRO A 85 9.32 -48.82 0.53
C PRO A 85 7.90 -48.57 1.10
N THR A 86 6.94 -48.73 0.20
CA THR A 86 5.48 -48.79 0.30
C THR A 86 4.96 -49.71 1.42
N VAL A 87 4.03 -49.24 2.27
CA VAL A 87 3.00 -50.06 2.96
C VAL A 87 1.74 -49.22 3.24
N HIS A 88 0.58 -49.74 2.81
CA HIS A 88 -0.79 -49.33 3.15
C HIS A 88 -1.02 -49.17 4.67
N LEU A 89 -1.93 -48.27 5.09
CA LEU A 89 -2.99 -48.56 6.10
C LEU A 89 -3.84 -47.30 6.41
N ASN A 90 -5.15 -47.51 6.26
CA ASN A 90 -6.30 -47.00 7.02
C ASN A 90 -6.80 -45.55 6.90
N HIS A 91 -7.98 -45.50 6.27
CA HIS A 91 -9.07 -44.55 6.42
C HIS A 91 -9.51 -44.35 7.89
N GLU A 92 -10.05 -43.14 8.12
CA GLU A 92 -10.82 -42.64 9.26
C GLU A 92 -10.09 -41.84 10.36
N SER A 93 -10.65 -40.65 10.62
CA SER A 93 -10.47 -39.74 11.76
C SER A 93 -9.40 -38.65 11.73
N LEU A 94 -9.47 -37.71 10.78
CA LEU A 94 -9.02 -36.32 11.00
C LEU A 94 -10.03 -35.32 10.42
N SER A 95 -11.19 -35.26 11.07
CA SER A 95 -12.14 -34.15 10.98
C SER A 95 -11.76 -33.10 12.03
N ARG A 96 -11.79 -31.82 11.63
CA ARG A 96 -11.59 -30.60 12.46
C ARG A 96 -10.14 -30.29 12.90
N ALA A 97 -9.39 -29.69 11.99
CA ALA A 97 -8.44 -28.62 12.35
C ALA A 97 -8.62 -27.48 11.35
N SER A 98 -9.17 -26.37 11.85
CA SER A 98 -9.50 -25.17 11.09
C SER A 98 -8.28 -24.62 10.36
N SER A 99 -8.39 -24.54 9.02
CA SER A 99 -7.52 -23.75 8.16
C SER A 99 -7.81 -22.25 8.39
N ARG A 100 -7.23 -21.70 9.46
CA ARG A 100 -7.05 -20.25 9.73
C ARG A 100 -5.74 -19.99 10.50
N LYS A 101 -4.76 -20.89 10.39
CA LYS A 101 -3.38 -20.69 10.89
C LYS A 101 -2.38 -20.34 9.78
N SER A 102 -2.84 -19.77 8.67
CA SER A 102 -2.00 -19.27 7.58
C SER A 102 -2.09 -17.75 7.36
N LEU A 103 -2.54 -17.00 8.37
CA LEU A 103 -1.71 -15.88 8.77
C LEU A 103 -0.72 -16.52 9.72
N ALA A 104 0.53 -16.67 9.30
CA ALA A 104 1.58 -16.86 10.27
C ALA A 104 1.31 -15.82 11.37
N GLN A 105 1.36 -16.27 12.62
CA GLN A 105 1.89 -15.39 13.65
C GLN A 105 3.31 -15.04 13.17
N SER A 106 3.43 -14.13 12.19
CA SER A 106 4.54 -13.20 12.21
C SER A 106 4.46 -12.65 13.62
N GLU A 107 5.51 -12.86 14.39
CA GLU A 107 5.78 -12.06 15.58
C GLU A 107 5.70 -10.60 15.13
N PHE A 108 4.49 -10.06 15.13
CA PHE A 108 4.24 -8.66 14.94
C PHE A 108 4.85 -8.04 16.18
N ILE A 109 5.95 -7.34 15.92
CA ILE A 109 6.75 -6.53 16.82
C ILE A 109 5.81 -5.85 17.81
N TYR A 110 5.69 -6.41 19.02
CA TYR A 110 5.07 -5.74 20.14
C TYR A 110 5.85 -4.44 20.43
N PRO A 111 5.28 -3.44 21.09
CA PRO A 111 5.94 -2.15 21.37
C PRO A 111 7.34 -2.25 22.00
N ASP A 112 7.60 -3.29 22.79
CA ASP A 112 8.94 -3.54 23.38
C ASP A 112 9.98 -3.93 22.32
N THR A 113 9.52 -4.43 21.17
CA THR A 113 10.33 -4.71 19.98
C THR A 113 10.47 -3.53 19.01
N ILE A 114 9.64 -2.48 19.10
CA ILE A 114 9.88 -1.21 18.37
C ILE A 114 11.08 -0.47 18.98
N ARG A 115 11.37 -0.72 20.27
CA ARG A 115 12.64 -0.30 20.87
C ARG A 115 13.85 -1.13 20.43
N THR A 116 13.67 -2.31 19.85
CA THR A 116 14.77 -3.22 19.48
C THR A 116 14.84 -3.56 17.99
N ARG A 117 14.02 -2.94 17.14
CA ARG A 117 14.23 -2.93 15.68
C ARG A 117 14.58 -1.52 15.23
N VAL A 118 15.89 -1.29 15.20
CA VAL A 118 16.56 -0.09 14.70
C VAL A 118 16.10 1.18 15.42
N THR A 119 16.49 1.30 16.68
CA THR A 119 16.94 2.60 17.15
C THR A 119 18.14 3.00 16.28
N GLY A 120 18.32 4.28 15.94
CA GLY A 120 19.50 4.77 15.20
C GLY A 120 20.86 4.56 15.91
N ASP A 121 20.89 3.64 16.88
CA ASP A 121 22.00 3.24 17.71
C ASP A 121 22.95 2.25 17.02
N ASP A 122 22.47 1.40 16.11
CA ASP A 122 23.27 0.24 15.68
C ASP A 122 23.93 0.40 14.28
N CYS A 123 23.57 1.41 13.47
CA CYS A 123 24.11 1.57 12.12
C CYS A 123 25.37 2.45 12.03
N PRO A 124 26.56 1.93 11.68
CA PRO A 124 27.77 2.74 11.57
C PRO A 124 27.76 3.75 10.41
N VAL A 125 27.04 3.46 9.31
CA VAL A 125 26.82 4.44 8.23
C VAL A 125 25.95 5.58 8.70
N CYS A 126 24.89 5.29 9.47
CA CYS A 126 24.11 6.36 10.08
C CYS A 126 24.89 7.08 11.15
N GLN A 127 25.85 6.46 11.85
CA GLN A 127 26.74 7.17 12.75
C GLN A 127 27.79 8.03 12.02
N LEU A 128 28.26 7.63 10.83
CA LEU A 128 29.15 8.45 9.98
C LEU A 128 28.40 9.62 9.31
N LEU A 129 27.15 9.39 8.91
CA LEU A 129 26.26 10.39 8.33
C LEU A 129 25.56 11.26 9.40
N MET A 130 25.35 10.72 10.61
CA MET A 130 24.64 11.30 11.76
C MET A 130 25.04 10.63 13.11
N PRO A 131 26.14 11.02 13.80
CA PRO A 131 26.41 10.54 15.15
C PRO A 131 25.34 11.07 16.12
N LYS A 132 25.10 10.35 17.23
CA LYS A 132 24.29 10.89 18.33
C LYS A 132 24.96 12.14 18.89
N GLY A 133 24.28 13.27 18.68
CA GLY A 133 24.65 14.62 19.06
C GLY A 133 23.81 15.60 18.22
N PRO A 134 23.65 16.88 18.63
CA PRO A 134 22.81 17.83 17.91
C PRO A 134 23.27 18.14 16.45
N MET A 135 24.39 17.56 16.01
CA MET A 135 24.98 17.78 14.68
C MET A 135 25.68 16.50 14.17
N GLY A 136 25.36 16.09 12.94
CA GLY A 136 26.13 15.10 12.16
C GLY A 136 27.59 15.55 12.02
N CYS A 137 28.60 14.67 11.98
CA CYS A 137 29.99 15.13 11.81
C CYS A 137 30.19 15.87 10.48
N VAL A 138 29.62 15.39 9.37
CA VAL A 138 29.67 16.09 8.07
C VAL A 138 28.70 17.28 8.03
N SER A 139 27.47 17.17 8.53
CA SER A 139 26.55 18.32 8.57
C SER A 139 27.04 19.47 9.45
N ARG A 140 27.81 19.17 10.52
CA ARG A 140 28.50 20.18 11.31
C ARG A 140 29.57 20.91 10.51
N LEU A 141 30.34 20.21 9.67
CA LEU A 141 31.34 20.84 8.81
C LEU A 141 30.70 21.80 7.80
N VAL A 142 29.53 21.43 7.25
CA VAL A 142 28.76 22.30 6.34
C VAL A 142 28.21 23.53 7.06
N ILE A 143 27.74 23.38 8.30
CA ILE A 143 27.26 24.51 9.12
C ILE A 143 28.42 25.43 9.51
N LEU A 144 29.56 24.88 9.91
CA LEU A 144 30.76 25.66 10.25
C LEU A 144 31.32 26.40 9.02
N HIS A 145 31.23 25.79 7.83
CA HIS A 145 31.54 26.46 6.57
C HIS A 145 30.68 27.72 6.37
N GLU A 146 29.37 27.60 6.54
CA GLU A 146 28.43 28.72 6.40
C GLU A 146 28.68 29.82 7.46
N GLU A 147 28.86 29.43 8.72
CA GLU A 147 29.17 30.38 9.81
C GLU A 147 30.47 31.15 9.53
N ALA A 148 31.44 30.53 8.86
CA ALA A 148 32.67 31.18 8.44
C ALA A 148 32.53 32.03 7.16
N GLU A 149 31.56 31.74 6.28
CA GLU A 149 31.18 32.65 5.18
C GLU A 149 30.54 33.94 5.72
N ASP A 150 29.83 33.87 6.84
CA ASP A 150 29.28 35.01 7.58
C ASP A 150 30.35 35.84 8.32
N GLY A 151 31.64 35.49 8.18
CA GLY A 151 32.76 36.23 8.75
C GLY A 151 33.21 35.77 10.14
N ASN A 152 32.73 34.62 10.64
CA ASN A 152 33.25 34.04 11.87
C ASN A 152 34.57 33.28 11.64
N ALA A 153 35.42 33.23 12.67
CA ALA A 153 36.64 32.43 12.62
C ALA A 153 36.32 30.93 12.65
N MET A 154 36.93 30.15 11.76
CA MET A 154 36.78 28.70 11.77
C MET A 154 37.46 28.08 13.01
N PRO A 155 36.79 27.17 13.75
CA PRO A 155 37.41 26.48 14.89
C PRO A 155 38.45 25.45 14.44
N ASP A 156 39.33 25.01 15.35
CA ASP A 156 40.31 23.95 15.05
C ASP A 156 39.61 22.61 14.73
N LEU A 157 39.73 22.18 13.48
CA LEU A 157 39.11 20.96 12.95
C LEU A 157 40.04 19.73 13.01
N THR A 158 41.24 19.83 13.60
CA THR A 158 42.27 18.76 13.52
C THR A 158 41.77 17.45 14.12
N ARG A 159 41.04 17.54 15.24
CA ARG A 159 40.44 16.38 15.90
C ARG A 159 39.27 15.77 15.12
N PRO A 160 38.21 16.53 14.74
CA PRO A 160 37.08 15.97 14.01
C PRO A 160 37.45 15.44 12.62
N VAL A 161 38.27 16.17 11.85
CA VAL A 161 38.74 15.71 10.54
C VAL A 161 39.65 14.50 10.66
N GLY A 162 40.57 14.48 11.64
CA GLY A 162 41.43 13.32 11.88
C GLY A 162 40.65 12.05 12.28
N ALA A 163 39.47 12.19 12.89
CA ALA A 163 38.58 11.06 13.16
C ALA A 163 37.90 10.54 11.89
N VAL A 164 37.44 11.44 11.02
CA VAL A 164 36.88 11.09 9.70
C VAL A 164 37.93 10.42 8.82
N SER A 165 39.17 10.91 8.82
CA SER A 165 40.25 10.33 8.02
C SER A 165 40.60 8.91 8.42
N ARG A 166 40.76 8.63 9.73
CA ARG A 166 40.99 7.25 10.22
C ARG A 166 39.82 6.30 9.90
N ALA A 167 38.60 6.81 9.92
CA ALA A 167 37.41 6.05 9.55
C ALA A 167 37.42 5.67 8.06
N VAL A 168 37.78 6.64 7.22
CA VAL A 168 37.93 6.48 5.77
C VAL A 168 39.04 5.52 5.42
N ASP A 169 40.21 5.60 6.07
CA ASP A 169 41.35 4.70 5.79
C ASP A 169 40.98 3.22 6.02
N ASN A 170 40.25 2.94 7.10
CA ASN A 170 39.75 1.60 7.37
C ASN A 170 38.72 1.15 6.31
N LEU A 171 37.79 2.03 5.93
CA LEU A 171 36.80 1.76 4.88
C LEU A 171 37.46 1.48 3.53
N ILE A 172 38.49 2.25 3.17
CA ILE A 172 39.25 2.08 1.93
C ILE A 172 39.95 0.73 1.92
N LYS A 173 40.63 0.40 3.02
CA LYS A 173 41.31 -0.88 3.18
C LYS A 173 40.35 -2.06 3.02
N VAL A 174 39.25 -2.07 3.77
CA VAL A 174 38.25 -3.14 3.70
C VAL A 174 37.59 -3.19 2.31
N GLY A 175 37.34 -2.04 1.70
CA GLY A 175 36.78 -1.94 0.35
C GLY A 175 37.70 -2.58 -0.71
N TYR A 176 38.99 -2.23 -0.70
CA TYR A 176 39.94 -2.86 -1.62
C TYR A 176 40.12 -4.35 -1.32
N ASP A 177 40.21 -4.77 -0.05
CA ASP A 177 40.32 -6.19 0.30
C ASP A 177 39.09 -7.00 -0.19
N THR A 178 37.90 -6.44 -0.04
CA THR A 178 36.63 -7.04 -0.52
C THR A 178 36.59 -7.11 -2.05
N CYS A 179 37.04 -6.05 -2.72
CA CYS A 179 37.11 -5.98 -4.17
C CYS A 179 38.05 -7.05 -4.75
N HIS A 180 39.29 -7.14 -4.22
CA HIS A 180 40.29 -8.09 -4.71
C HIS A 180 39.96 -9.56 -4.39
N SER A 181 39.23 -9.82 -3.30
CA SER A 181 38.82 -11.18 -2.92
C SER A 181 37.50 -11.65 -3.55
N SER A 182 36.77 -10.75 -4.24
CA SER A 182 35.48 -11.06 -4.86
C SER A 182 35.65 -11.63 -6.27
N ASP A 183 34.81 -12.60 -6.64
CA ASP A 183 34.69 -13.11 -8.02
C ASP A 183 33.79 -12.24 -8.92
N ASP A 184 33.19 -11.17 -8.38
CA ASP A 184 32.29 -10.28 -9.12
C ASP A 184 33.08 -9.22 -9.92
N LYS A 185 33.25 -9.45 -11.22
CA LYS A 185 33.95 -8.52 -12.13
C LYS A 185 33.34 -7.12 -12.17
N ILE A 186 32.02 -7.01 -11.98
CA ILE A 186 31.33 -5.71 -11.95
C ILE A 186 31.72 -4.96 -10.69
N LEU A 187 31.71 -5.63 -9.53
CA LEU A 187 32.20 -5.04 -8.28
C LEU A 187 33.67 -4.61 -8.38
N GLN A 188 34.51 -5.45 -9.02
CA GLN A 188 35.93 -5.13 -9.25
C GLN A 188 36.14 -3.88 -10.10
N GLN A 189 35.19 -3.57 -10.98
CA GLN A 189 35.23 -2.38 -11.84
C GLN A 189 34.62 -1.14 -11.17
N ASP A 190 33.49 -1.30 -10.47
CA ASP A 190 32.66 -0.18 -10.02
C ASP A 190 33.04 0.32 -8.61
N MET A 191 33.59 -0.54 -7.76
CA MET A 191 33.99 -0.17 -6.39
C MET A 191 35.24 0.73 -6.32
N PRO A 192 36.32 0.52 -7.11
CA PRO A 192 37.53 1.35 -7.01
C PRO A 192 37.32 2.86 -7.25
N PRO A 193 36.52 3.31 -8.24
CA PRO A 193 36.21 4.74 -8.39
C PRO A 193 35.55 5.36 -7.16
N ALA A 194 34.65 4.63 -6.50
CA ALA A 194 34.01 5.09 -5.27
C ALA A 194 35.02 5.22 -4.12
N LEU A 195 35.89 4.22 -3.94
CA LEU A 195 36.96 4.25 -2.93
C LEU A 195 37.95 5.39 -3.15
N GLN A 196 38.38 5.61 -4.40
CA GLN A 196 39.26 6.73 -4.78
C GLN A 196 38.62 8.09 -4.47
N ARG A 197 37.31 8.23 -4.74
CA ARG A 197 36.57 9.46 -4.41
C ARG A 197 36.59 9.73 -2.91
N VAL A 198 36.34 8.71 -2.08
CA VAL A 198 36.41 8.85 -0.61
C VAL A 198 37.83 9.21 -0.15
N GLU A 199 38.85 8.58 -0.74
CA GLU A 199 40.26 8.84 -0.42
C GLU A 199 40.69 10.29 -0.73
N VAL A 200 40.39 10.76 -1.94
CA VAL A 200 40.69 12.14 -2.37
C VAL A 200 39.98 13.14 -1.45
N SER A 201 38.73 12.85 -1.10
CA SER A 201 37.91 13.71 -0.25
C SER A 201 38.45 13.80 1.18
N SER A 202 38.96 12.70 1.74
CA SER A 202 39.61 12.70 3.05
C SER A 202 40.86 13.57 3.06
N ARG A 203 41.71 13.45 2.03
CA ARG A 203 42.91 14.28 1.88
C ARG A 203 42.57 15.77 1.73
N LEU A 204 41.49 16.10 1.00
CA LEU A 204 41.00 17.48 0.89
C LEU A 204 40.56 18.05 2.25
N LEU A 205 39.92 17.24 3.10
CA LEU A 205 39.55 17.65 4.45
C LEU A 205 40.78 17.89 5.34
N GLU A 206 41.80 17.03 5.27
CA GLU A 206 43.05 17.20 6.02
C GLU A 206 43.81 18.46 5.58
N ASP A 207 43.93 18.69 4.27
CA ASP A 207 44.51 19.90 3.69
C ASP A 207 43.75 21.16 4.16
N ALA A 208 42.42 21.13 4.09
CA ALA A 208 41.57 22.23 4.54
C ALA A 208 41.82 22.53 6.01
N CYS A 209 41.88 21.49 6.85
CA CYS A 209 42.13 21.61 8.27
C CYS A 209 43.51 22.22 8.56
N HIS A 210 44.56 21.80 7.85
CA HIS A 210 45.90 22.36 8.03
C HIS A 210 45.95 23.85 7.68
N LEU A 211 45.28 24.24 6.59
CA LEU A 211 45.18 25.64 6.17
C LEU A 211 44.36 26.48 7.16
N LEU A 212 43.22 25.98 7.64
CA LEU A 212 42.37 26.66 8.62
C LEU A 212 43.03 26.82 9.99
N LYS A 213 43.94 25.90 10.36
CA LYS A 213 44.75 26.00 11.57
C LYS A 213 45.75 27.16 11.49
N GLY A 214 46.28 27.45 10.30
CA GLY A 214 47.18 28.58 10.07
C GLY A 214 46.44 29.91 9.88
N ASP A 215 45.32 29.89 9.16
CA ASP A 215 44.46 31.04 8.90
C ASP A 215 42.97 30.65 9.03
N PRO A 216 42.33 30.97 10.16
CA PRO A 216 40.91 30.68 10.39
C PRO A 216 39.93 31.35 9.41
N TYR A 217 40.38 32.32 8.62
CA TYR A 217 39.57 33.07 7.65
C TYR A 217 39.89 32.70 6.19
N SER A 218 40.71 31.68 5.96
CA SER A 218 41.16 31.28 4.63
C SER A 218 40.01 30.82 3.72
N GLY A 219 39.71 31.61 2.68
CA GLY A 219 38.72 31.26 1.65
C GLY A 219 39.02 29.95 0.91
N PRO A 220 40.24 29.75 0.38
CA PRO A 220 40.61 28.50 -0.30
C PRO A 220 40.47 27.25 0.59
N ALA A 221 40.73 27.40 1.90
CA ALA A 221 40.58 26.30 2.84
C ALA A 221 39.11 25.93 3.08
N ARG A 222 38.20 26.92 3.10
CA ARG A 222 36.74 26.68 3.17
C ARG A 222 36.22 25.94 1.94
N THR A 223 36.67 26.32 0.73
CA THR A 223 36.31 25.61 -0.51
C THR A 223 36.74 24.13 -0.45
N LYS A 224 37.98 23.85 -0.03
CA LYS A 224 38.45 22.47 0.16
C LYS A 224 37.64 21.71 1.22
N LEU A 225 37.19 22.38 2.28
CA LEU A 225 36.39 21.77 3.35
C LEU A 225 35.01 21.32 2.83
N ILE A 226 34.33 22.14 2.04
CA ILE A 226 33.00 21.79 1.50
C ILE A 226 33.10 20.73 0.40
N ASP A 227 34.11 20.82 -0.48
CA ASP A 227 34.34 19.83 -1.54
C ASP A 227 34.72 18.46 -0.95
N GLY A 228 35.60 18.44 0.07
CA GLY A 228 35.92 17.23 0.82
C GLY A 228 34.71 16.64 1.55
N SER A 229 33.86 17.49 2.15
CA SER A 229 32.64 17.05 2.83
C SER A 229 31.64 16.42 1.84
N ARG A 230 31.46 17.02 0.66
CA ARG A 230 30.61 16.52 -0.43
C ARG A 230 31.11 15.17 -0.95
N GLY A 231 32.40 15.07 -1.26
CA GLY A 231 32.97 13.88 -1.84
C GLY A 231 32.98 12.67 -0.90
N ILE A 232 33.08 12.87 0.43
CA ILE A 232 32.87 11.79 1.42
C ILE A 232 31.44 11.26 1.38
N LEU A 233 30.42 12.12 1.35
CA LEU A 233 29.01 11.70 1.31
C LEU A 233 28.69 10.93 0.03
N GLN A 234 29.08 11.48 -1.11
CA GLN A 234 28.85 10.86 -2.42
C GLN A 234 29.64 9.56 -2.58
N GLY A 235 30.93 9.56 -2.22
CA GLY A 235 31.80 8.39 -2.33
C GLY A 235 31.32 7.24 -1.44
N THR A 236 30.90 7.53 -0.20
CA THR A 236 30.35 6.51 0.71
C THR A 236 29.02 5.96 0.20
N SER A 237 28.14 6.83 -0.33
CA SER A 237 26.87 6.39 -0.92
C SER A 237 27.08 5.49 -2.15
N ALA A 238 28.00 5.86 -3.05
CA ALA A 238 28.34 5.07 -4.23
C ALA A 238 28.97 3.73 -3.85
N LEU A 239 29.83 3.72 -2.82
CA LEU A 239 30.44 2.49 -2.32
C LEU A 239 29.41 1.49 -1.80
N LEU A 240 28.44 1.96 -0.99
CA LEU A 240 27.36 1.12 -0.46
C LEU A 240 26.44 0.59 -1.56
N LEU A 241 26.17 1.42 -2.57
CA LEU A 241 25.48 1.03 -3.79
C LEU A 241 26.16 -0.14 -4.50
N CYS A 242 27.44 0.02 -4.85
CA CYS A 242 28.18 -1.02 -5.56
C CYS A 242 28.21 -2.35 -4.79
N PHE A 243 28.35 -2.26 -3.46
CA PHE A 243 28.34 -3.44 -2.59
C PHE A 243 26.97 -4.12 -2.57
N ASP A 244 25.89 -3.37 -2.33
CA ASP A 244 24.54 -3.93 -2.31
C ASP A 244 24.13 -4.55 -3.65
N GLU A 245 24.44 -3.87 -4.75
CA GLU A 245 24.19 -4.42 -6.08
C GLU A 245 24.95 -5.73 -6.31
N SER A 246 26.14 -5.89 -5.73
CA SER A 246 26.86 -7.17 -5.78
C SER A 246 26.14 -8.27 -5.00
N GLU A 247 25.64 -7.97 -3.80
CA GLU A 247 24.83 -8.93 -3.02
C GLU A 247 23.55 -9.30 -3.76
N VAL A 248 22.81 -8.31 -4.30
CA VAL A 248 21.63 -8.54 -5.13
C VAL A 248 21.96 -9.41 -6.35
N ARG A 249 23.08 -9.15 -7.04
CA ARG A 249 23.54 -9.98 -8.16
C ARG A 249 23.80 -11.43 -7.74
N LYS A 250 24.32 -11.69 -6.54
CA LYS A 250 24.51 -13.07 -6.02
C LYS A 250 23.18 -13.79 -5.86
N ILE A 251 22.16 -13.13 -5.31
CA ILE A 251 20.81 -13.69 -5.16
C ILE A 251 20.19 -13.97 -6.53
N ILE A 252 20.26 -13.01 -7.45
CA ILE A 252 19.71 -13.13 -8.81
C ILE A 252 20.36 -14.27 -9.58
N ARG A 253 21.66 -14.55 -9.40
CA ARG A 253 22.31 -15.73 -10.00
C ARG A 253 21.63 -17.03 -9.55
N GLY A 254 21.26 -17.14 -8.26
CA GLY A 254 20.48 -18.27 -7.74
C GLY A 254 19.10 -18.39 -8.40
N CYS A 255 18.38 -17.27 -8.52
CA CYS A 255 17.08 -17.23 -9.21
C CYS A 255 17.18 -17.64 -10.68
N ARG A 256 18.19 -17.14 -11.41
CA ARG A 256 18.44 -17.50 -12.82
C ARG A 256 18.75 -18.99 -12.96
N LYS A 257 19.48 -19.59 -12.02
CA LYS A 257 19.70 -21.04 -12.04
C LYS A 257 18.40 -21.83 -11.92
N VAL A 258 17.47 -21.40 -11.06
CA VAL A 258 16.14 -22.01 -10.99
C VAL A 258 15.41 -21.86 -12.33
N LEU A 259 15.44 -20.68 -12.95
CA LEU A 259 14.85 -20.44 -14.27
C LEU A 259 15.46 -21.35 -15.36
N ASP A 260 16.79 -21.50 -15.40
CA ASP A 260 17.49 -22.39 -16.34
C ASP A 260 16.91 -23.81 -16.25
N TYR A 261 16.77 -24.37 -15.04
CA TYR A 261 16.15 -25.68 -14.84
C TYR A 261 14.68 -25.72 -15.28
N LEU A 262 13.89 -24.68 -14.96
CA LEU A 262 12.47 -24.64 -15.35
C LEU A 262 12.26 -24.71 -16.87
N THR A 263 13.23 -24.23 -17.68
CA THR A 263 13.13 -24.35 -19.15
C THR A 263 13.18 -25.80 -19.65
N VAL A 264 13.82 -26.70 -18.91
CA VAL A 264 13.99 -28.12 -19.25
C VAL A 264 12.76 -28.95 -18.88
N THR A 265 11.80 -28.37 -18.15
CA THR A 265 10.60 -29.10 -17.68
C THR A 265 9.78 -29.71 -18.82
N GLU A 266 9.75 -29.08 -19.99
CA GLU A 266 8.96 -29.56 -21.12
C GLU A 266 9.55 -30.79 -21.83
N VAL A 267 10.86 -31.00 -21.75
CA VAL A 267 11.58 -32.07 -22.47
C VAL A 267 11.79 -33.32 -21.63
N ILE A 268 11.36 -33.31 -20.36
CA ILE A 268 11.46 -34.47 -19.47
C ILE A 268 10.35 -35.45 -19.84
N GLU A 269 10.76 -36.61 -20.34
CA GLU A 269 9.88 -37.68 -20.84
C GLU A 269 10.00 -39.00 -20.05
N THR A 270 11.04 -39.16 -19.22
CA THR A 270 11.31 -40.38 -18.45
C THR A 270 11.35 -40.14 -16.93
N MET A 271 11.10 -41.18 -16.14
CA MET A 271 11.14 -41.09 -14.67
C MET A 271 12.57 -40.89 -14.13
N GLU A 272 13.58 -41.39 -14.84
CA GLU A 272 14.99 -41.21 -14.51
C GLU A 272 15.41 -39.74 -14.66
N ASP A 273 15.07 -39.12 -15.81
CA ASP A 273 15.33 -37.71 -16.08
C ASP A 273 14.60 -36.81 -15.07
N LEU A 274 13.36 -37.14 -14.73
CA LEU A 274 12.60 -36.44 -13.71
C LEU A 274 13.26 -36.54 -12.33
N SER A 275 13.74 -37.73 -11.97
CA SER A 275 14.44 -37.93 -10.69
C SER A 275 15.73 -37.12 -10.62
N GLN A 276 16.46 -37.04 -11.74
CA GLN A 276 17.65 -36.20 -11.84
C GLN A 276 17.31 -34.71 -11.74
N PHE A 277 16.29 -34.25 -12.47
CA PHE A 277 15.79 -32.87 -12.40
C PHE A 277 15.45 -32.44 -10.97
N VAL A 278 14.72 -33.28 -10.22
CA VAL A 278 14.35 -32.99 -8.83
C VAL A 278 15.59 -32.89 -7.93
N ARG A 279 16.57 -33.79 -8.10
CA ARG A 279 17.84 -33.74 -7.35
C ARG A 279 18.61 -32.45 -7.62
N ASP A 280 18.58 -31.97 -8.87
CA ASP A 280 19.35 -30.81 -9.29
C ASP A 280 18.70 -29.48 -8.90
N ILE A 281 17.37 -29.35 -9.02
CA ILE A 281 16.67 -28.09 -8.75
C ILE A 281 16.45 -27.82 -7.24
N THR A 282 16.29 -28.87 -6.42
CA THR A 282 15.93 -28.74 -5.00
C THR A 282 16.95 -27.92 -4.17
N PRO A 283 18.27 -28.11 -4.33
CA PRO A 283 19.27 -27.28 -3.64
C PRO A 283 19.18 -25.80 -4.02
N TRP A 284 18.91 -25.49 -5.29
CA TRP A 284 18.77 -24.12 -5.76
C TRP A 284 17.50 -23.45 -5.25
N LEU A 285 16.38 -24.17 -5.17
CA LEU A 285 15.15 -23.65 -4.55
C LEU A 285 15.35 -23.36 -3.06
N THR A 286 16.03 -24.25 -2.34
CA THR A 286 16.32 -24.08 -0.91
C THR A 286 17.24 -22.88 -0.69
N ARG A 287 18.29 -22.75 -1.50
CA ARG A 287 19.20 -21.61 -1.44
C ARG A 287 18.50 -20.30 -1.77
N MET A 288 17.72 -20.27 -2.86
CA MET A 288 16.95 -19.11 -3.28
C MET A 288 15.99 -18.63 -2.17
N SER A 289 15.26 -19.56 -1.52
CA SER A 289 14.41 -19.21 -0.37
C SER A 289 15.22 -18.57 0.75
N LYS A 290 16.33 -19.18 1.15
CA LYS A 290 17.16 -18.66 2.25
C LYS A 290 17.73 -17.27 1.95
N ASP A 291 18.25 -17.09 0.74
CA ASP A 291 18.88 -15.83 0.32
C ASP A 291 17.83 -14.70 0.25
N ILE A 292 16.60 -15.00 -0.19
CA ILE A 292 15.49 -14.03 -0.24
C ILE A 292 14.93 -13.73 1.15
N ASP A 293 14.78 -14.74 2.02
CA ASP A 293 14.36 -14.53 3.42
C ASP A 293 15.37 -13.64 4.16
N GLY A 294 16.67 -13.82 3.89
CA GLY A 294 17.73 -12.92 4.36
C GLY A 294 17.55 -11.50 3.87
N ARG A 295 17.36 -11.32 2.55
CA ARG A 295 17.16 -10.00 1.92
C ARG A 295 15.91 -9.28 2.40
N VAL A 296 14.81 -10.00 2.62
CA VAL A 296 13.57 -9.44 3.18
C VAL A 296 13.83 -8.80 4.54
N GLY A 297 14.72 -9.38 5.36
CA GLY A 297 15.14 -8.81 6.63
C GLY A 297 15.94 -7.49 6.52
N GLU A 298 16.56 -7.23 5.36
CA GLU A 298 17.42 -6.05 5.11
C GLU A 298 16.68 -4.89 4.44
N LEU A 299 15.61 -5.17 3.69
CA LEU A 299 14.89 -4.14 2.95
C LEU A 299 14.13 -3.20 3.89
N THR A 300 14.33 -1.90 3.75
CA THR A 300 13.55 -0.90 4.49
C THR A 300 12.15 -0.70 3.91
N HIS A 301 11.96 -0.94 2.60
CA HIS A 301 10.69 -0.79 1.92
C HIS A 301 9.74 -1.98 2.18
N VAL A 302 8.70 -1.73 2.97
CA VAL A 302 7.71 -2.74 3.43
C VAL A 302 7.07 -3.47 2.25
N VAL A 303 6.73 -2.73 1.20
CA VAL A 303 6.02 -3.27 0.04
C VAL A 303 6.89 -4.28 -0.72
N HIS A 304 8.18 -3.99 -0.90
CA HIS A 304 9.10 -4.93 -1.55
C HIS A 304 9.23 -6.22 -0.74
N ARG A 305 9.26 -6.11 0.60
CA ARG A 305 9.24 -7.27 1.50
C ARG A 305 7.98 -8.12 1.29
N GLU A 306 6.80 -7.49 1.28
CA GLU A 306 5.52 -8.19 1.07
C GLU A 306 5.48 -8.93 -0.27
N ILE A 307 5.95 -8.31 -1.36
CA ILE A 307 5.97 -8.95 -2.69
C ILE A 307 6.95 -10.13 -2.71
N LEU A 308 8.16 -9.97 -2.18
CA LEU A 308 9.16 -11.06 -2.14
C LEU A 308 8.65 -12.27 -1.34
N VAL A 309 8.02 -12.03 -0.19
CA VAL A 309 7.42 -13.10 0.63
C VAL A 309 6.30 -13.79 -0.16
N ARG A 310 5.37 -13.04 -0.76
CA ARG A 310 4.27 -13.58 -1.57
C ARG A 310 4.79 -14.47 -2.72
N CYS A 311 5.75 -13.97 -3.50
CA CYS A 311 6.33 -14.73 -4.61
C CYS A 311 7.03 -16.00 -4.12
N MET A 312 7.78 -15.91 -3.03
CA MET A 312 8.50 -17.07 -2.48
C MET A 312 7.54 -18.15 -1.97
N ASP A 313 6.46 -17.76 -1.30
CA ASP A 313 5.43 -18.69 -0.84
C ASP A 313 4.70 -19.36 -2.01
N ALA A 314 4.47 -18.62 -3.10
CA ALA A 314 3.93 -19.18 -4.33
C ALA A 314 4.90 -20.21 -4.95
N VAL A 315 6.20 -19.92 -5.02
CA VAL A 315 7.22 -20.86 -5.52
C VAL A 315 7.29 -22.13 -4.66
N LYS A 316 7.27 -22.00 -3.32
CA LYS A 316 7.23 -23.13 -2.38
C LYS A 316 6.00 -24.01 -2.58
N THR A 317 4.86 -23.40 -2.87
CA THR A 317 3.60 -24.12 -3.13
C THR A 317 3.61 -24.82 -4.49
N LEU A 318 4.09 -24.15 -5.55
CA LEU A 318 4.07 -24.67 -6.92
C LEU A 318 5.09 -25.78 -7.17
N SER A 319 6.25 -25.75 -6.49
CA SER A 319 7.32 -26.73 -6.70
C SER A 319 6.87 -28.20 -6.57
N PRO A 320 6.23 -28.64 -5.46
CA PRO A 320 5.75 -30.02 -5.36
C PRO A 320 4.63 -30.35 -6.36
N ILE A 321 3.75 -29.38 -6.68
CA ILE A 321 2.66 -29.57 -7.64
C ILE A 321 3.20 -29.78 -9.05
N LEU A 322 4.24 -29.02 -9.44
CA LEU A 322 4.93 -29.19 -10.72
C LEU A 322 5.60 -30.57 -10.83
N VAL A 323 6.26 -31.03 -9.76
CA VAL A 323 6.86 -32.38 -9.74
C VAL A 323 5.79 -33.46 -9.92
N CYS A 324 4.64 -33.34 -9.24
CA CYS A 324 3.50 -34.24 -9.45
C CYS A 324 2.97 -34.19 -10.90
N ALA A 325 2.84 -33.01 -11.50
CA ALA A 325 2.41 -32.84 -12.88
C ALA A 325 3.37 -33.47 -13.90
N MET A 326 4.68 -33.37 -13.65
CA MET A 326 5.70 -34.04 -14.47
C MET A 326 5.64 -35.56 -14.31
N LYS A 327 5.45 -36.06 -13.08
CA LYS A 327 5.31 -37.51 -12.82
C LYS A 327 4.15 -38.12 -13.58
N ILE A 328 2.98 -37.49 -13.53
CA ILE A 328 1.80 -38.01 -14.24
C ILE A 328 1.94 -37.90 -15.76
N PHE A 329 2.60 -36.85 -16.27
CA PHE A 329 2.91 -36.74 -17.70
C PHE A 329 3.79 -37.90 -18.18
N VAL A 330 4.90 -38.16 -17.47
CA VAL A 330 5.82 -39.27 -17.78
C VAL A 330 5.10 -40.61 -17.72
N GLN A 331 4.31 -40.86 -16.68
CA GLN A 331 3.55 -42.10 -16.56
C GLN A 331 2.59 -42.31 -17.73
N ILE A 332 1.80 -41.29 -18.08
CA ILE A 332 0.82 -41.40 -19.18
C ILE A 332 1.52 -41.64 -20.51
N ASN A 333 2.70 -41.04 -20.70
CA ASN A 333 3.52 -41.20 -21.89
C ASN A 333 4.08 -42.63 -22.02
N GLU A 334 4.63 -43.18 -20.93
CA GLU A 334 5.16 -44.55 -20.87
C GLU A 334 4.05 -45.60 -21.04
N ASP A 335 2.91 -45.42 -20.35
CA ASP A 335 1.79 -46.36 -20.34
C ASP A 335 0.84 -46.19 -21.55
N SER A 336 1.10 -45.23 -22.44
CA SER A 336 0.22 -44.88 -23.58
C SER A 336 -1.24 -44.63 -23.19
N GLN A 337 -1.43 -44.00 -22.03
CA GLN A 337 -2.74 -43.72 -21.44
C GLN A 337 -3.43 -42.48 -22.07
N LYS A 338 -4.74 -42.35 -21.84
CA LYS A 338 -5.49 -41.16 -22.28
C LYS A 338 -5.20 -39.97 -21.35
N GLY A 339 -5.11 -38.77 -21.92
CA GLY A 339 -4.90 -37.53 -21.15
C GLY A 339 -3.51 -36.90 -21.30
N LEU A 340 -2.70 -37.34 -22.26
CA LEU A 340 -1.33 -36.84 -22.45
C LEU A 340 -1.27 -35.34 -22.74
N ALA A 341 -2.18 -34.83 -23.58
CA ALA A 341 -2.26 -33.42 -23.92
C ALA A 341 -2.63 -32.57 -22.69
N GLU A 342 -3.60 -33.03 -21.91
CA GLU A 342 -4.02 -32.40 -20.66
C GLU A 342 -2.89 -32.37 -19.62
N ALA A 343 -2.12 -33.46 -19.50
CA ALA A 343 -0.98 -33.55 -18.58
C ALA A 343 0.15 -32.62 -18.99
N ALA A 344 0.47 -32.56 -20.29
CA ALA A 344 1.46 -31.64 -20.83
C ALA A 344 1.08 -30.18 -20.57
N GLU A 345 -0.19 -29.83 -20.75
CA GLU A 345 -0.66 -28.47 -20.52
C GLU A 345 -0.63 -28.08 -19.04
N ASN A 346 -1.05 -28.96 -18.13
CA ASN A 346 -0.92 -28.72 -16.69
C ASN A 346 0.54 -28.49 -16.27
N ARG A 347 1.46 -29.34 -16.76
CA ARG A 347 2.90 -29.19 -16.52
C ARG A 347 3.41 -27.84 -17.01
N ASN A 348 3.10 -27.47 -18.25
CA ASN A 348 3.59 -26.23 -18.87
C ASN A 348 3.01 -24.99 -18.16
N TYR A 349 1.74 -25.04 -17.75
CA TYR A 349 1.11 -23.98 -16.95
C TYR A 349 1.82 -23.78 -15.61
N LEU A 350 2.08 -24.86 -14.87
CA LEU A 350 2.74 -24.80 -13.56
C LEU A 350 4.19 -24.31 -13.67
N ALA A 351 4.94 -24.81 -14.67
CA ALA A 351 6.29 -24.35 -14.96
C ALA A 351 6.33 -22.87 -15.31
N GLN A 352 5.37 -22.40 -16.12
CA GLN A 352 5.30 -20.99 -16.46
C GLN A 352 4.94 -20.12 -15.25
N ARG A 353 3.95 -20.54 -14.46
CA ARG A 353 3.54 -19.78 -13.28
C ARG A 353 4.69 -19.63 -12.28
N MET A 354 5.45 -20.70 -12.07
CA MET A 354 6.66 -20.65 -11.22
C MET A 354 7.73 -19.74 -11.81
N THR A 355 7.91 -19.75 -13.14
CA THR A 355 8.82 -18.84 -13.87
C THR A 355 8.42 -17.37 -13.68
N ASP A 356 7.12 -17.05 -13.75
CA ASP A 356 6.61 -15.69 -13.57
C ASP A 356 6.87 -15.16 -12.15
N GLU A 357 6.71 -15.99 -11.12
CA GLU A 357 7.00 -15.61 -9.72
C GLU A 357 8.51 -15.41 -9.49
N VAL A 358 9.37 -16.25 -10.08
CA VAL A 358 10.84 -16.09 -9.97
C VAL A 358 11.31 -14.83 -10.71
N ASN A 359 10.71 -14.48 -11.86
CA ASN A 359 11.00 -13.23 -12.55
C ASN A 359 10.51 -12.01 -11.75
N GLU A 360 9.37 -12.10 -11.06
CA GLU A 360 8.90 -11.04 -10.17
C GLU A 360 9.87 -10.82 -9.00
N ILE A 361 10.39 -11.89 -8.41
CA ILE A 361 11.45 -11.82 -7.39
C ILE A 361 12.67 -11.07 -7.92
N ILE A 362 13.17 -11.45 -9.11
CA ILE A 362 14.34 -10.79 -9.71
C ILE A 362 14.07 -9.30 -9.91
N ARG A 363 12.89 -8.92 -10.41
CA ARG A 363 12.49 -7.53 -10.59
C ARG A 363 12.54 -6.75 -9.28
N VAL A 364 11.88 -7.27 -8.23
CA VAL A 364 11.78 -6.58 -6.94
C VAL A 364 13.12 -6.45 -6.24
N LEU A 365 14.01 -7.44 -6.38
CA LEU A 365 15.36 -7.39 -5.82
C LEU A 365 16.22 -6.26 -6.41
N GLN A 366 15.93 -5.83 -7.64
CA GLN A 366 16.69 -4.78 -8.34
C GLN A 366 16.16 -3.36 -8.08
N LEU A 367 15.08 -3.20 -7.31
CA LEU A 367 14.51 -1.89 -7.00
C LEU A 367 15.35 -1.19 -5.92
N THR A 368 15.88 -0.02 -6.24
CA THR A 368 16.75 0.78 -5.34
C THR A 368 16.07 2.04 -4.79
N THR A 369 14.89 2.43 -5.28
CA THR A 369 14.18 3.65 -4.88
C THR A 369 12.77 3.39 -4.32
N TYR A 370 12.23 4.42 -3.66
CA TYR A 370 10.87 4.45 -3.14
C TYR A 370 9.91 4.62 -4.32
N ASP A 371 9.13 3.60 -4.64
CA ASP A 371 8.35 3.55 -5.86
C ASP A 371 6.85 3.39 -5.58
N GLU A 372 6.32 4.28 -4.74
CA GLU A 372 4.86 4.41 -4.61
C GLU A 372 4.25 5.04 -5.88
N ASP A 373 5.02 5.83 -6.64
CA ASP A 373 4.60 6.38 -7.95
C ASP A 373 4.57 5.30 -9.06
N GLU A 374 5.37 4.23 -9.01
CA GLU A 374 5.19 3.04 -9.89
C GLU A 374 3.85 2.34 -9.64
N TRP A 375 3.30 2.46 -8.44
CA TRP A 375 2.04 1.83 -8.08
C TRP A 375 0.85 2.71 -8.47
N ASP A 376 0.94 4.04 -8.45
CA ASP A 376 -0.13 4.89 -9.02
C ASP A 376 -0.20 4.81 -10.57
N SER A 377 0.86 4.32 -11.21
CA SER A 377 0.97 4.09 -12.65
C SER A 377 1.08 2.59 -13.01
N ASP A 378 0.05 1.82 -12.64
CA ASP A 378 -0.07 0.37 -12.91
C ASP A 378 0.24 0.00 -14.40
N ASN A 379 0.01 0.94 -15.33
CA ASN A 379 0.40 0.79 -16.72
C ASN A 379 1.92 0.69 -16.93
N VAL A 380 2.73 1.61 -16.40
CA VAL A 380 4.20 1.61 -16.53
C VAL A 380 4.80 0.40 -15.82
N THR A 381 4.28 -0.01 -14.66
CA THR A 381 4.77 -1.20 -13.93
C THR A 381 4.47 -2.49 -14.68
N VAL A 382 3.24 -2.65 -15.18
CA VAL A 382 2.89 -3.80 -16.04
C VAL A 382 3.70 -3.77 -17.33
N MET A 383 3.92 -2.60 -17.92
CA MET A 383 4.76 -2.43 -19.10
C MET A 383 6.23 -2.79 -18.82
N ARG A 384 6.79 -2.40 -17.66
CA ARG A 384 8.16 -2.72 -17.24
C ARG A 384 8.32 -4.21 -16.97
N LYS A 385 7.35 -4.83 -16.30
CA LYS A 385 7.31 -6.30 -16.08
C LYS A 385 7.25 -7.05 -17.41
N ALA A 386 6.36 -6.63 -18.31
CA ALA A 386 6.26 -7.20 -19.65
C ALA A 386 7.55 -6.99 -20.47
N LEU A 387 8.19 -5.82 -20.35
CA LEU A 387 9.45 -5.51 -21.04
C LEU A 387 10.59 -6.40 -20.52
N SER A 388 10.75 -6.53 -19.21
CA SER A 388 11.78 -7.38 -18.60
C SER A 388 11.60 -8.85 -19.00
N ALA A 389 10.36 -9.34 -19.00
CA ALA A 389 10.03 -10.67 -19.47
C ALA A 389 10.36 -10.86 -20.97
N ALA A 390 10.02 -9.88 -21.83
CA ALA A 390 10.36 -9.91 -23.24
C ALA A 390 11.89 -9.90 -23.47
N GLN A 391 12.64 -9.08 -22.73
CA GLN A 391 14.09 -9.02 -22.79
C GLN A 391 14.75 -10.35 -22.38
N SER A 392 14.23 -11.00 -21.33
CA SER A 392 14.73 -12.30 -20.86
C SER A 392 14.62 -13.41 -21.91
N LEU A 393 13.65 -13.30 -22.82
CA LEU A 393 13.35 -14.29 -23.86
C LEU A 393 14.08 -14.00 -25.18
N LEU A 394 14.62 -12.79 -25.36
CA LEU A 394 15.17 -12.33 -26.63
C LEU A 394 16.34 -13.21 -27.12
N THR A 395 17.22 -13.66 -26.23
CA THR A 395 18.36 -14.50 -26.60
C THR A 395 17.90 -15.83 -27.21
N ALA A 396 16.98 -16.53 -26.55
CA ALA A 396 16.45 -17.80 -27.05
C ALA A 396 15.72 -17.65 -28.40
N ALA A 397 15.00 -16.54 -28.59
CA ALA A 397 14.36 -16.22 -29.86
C ALA A 397 15.38 -15.99 -31.00
N LEU A 398 16.45 -15.25 -30.73
CA LEU A 398 17.50 -14.97 -31.69
C LEU A 398 18.30 -16.23 -32.08
N ASP A 399 18.57 -17.11 -31.11
CA ASP A 399 19.28 -18.37 -31.37
C ASP A 399 18.48 -19.28 -32.32
N TRP A 400 17.15 -19.35 -32.17
CA TRP A 400 16.28 -20.13 -33.05
C TRP A 400 16.14 -19.56 -34.47
N LEU A 401 16.22 -18.24 -34.61
CA LEU A 401 16.27 -17.58 -35.91
C LEU A 401 17.65 -17.76 -36.57
N GLY A 402 18.72 -17.84 -35.77
CA GLY A 402 20.08 -18.07 -36.22
C GLY A 402 20.36 -19.47 -36.75
N ASP A 403 19.60 -20.48 -36.31
CA ASP A 403 19.68 -21.86 -36.81
C ASP A 403 18.61 -22.12 -37.90
N PRO A 404 18.99 -22.26 -39.19
CA PRO A 404 18.06 -22.52 -40.29
C PRO A 404 17.24 -23.80 -40.11
N ARG A 405 17.76 -24.79 -39.36
CA ARG A 405 17.15 -26.10 -39.15
C ARG A 405 16.40 -26.23 -37.82
N ALA A 406 16.31 -25.16 -37.03
CA ALA A 406 15.63 -25.23 -35.74
C ALA A 406 14.12 -25.47 -35.92
N ARG A 407 13.61 -26.51 -35.23
CA ARG A 407 12.24 -26.99 -35.42
C ARG A 407 11.19 -25.97 -34.94
N PRO A 408 10.10 -25.76 -35.69
CA PRO A 408 8.92 -25.04 -35.19
C PRO A 408 8.37 -25.71 -33.92
N GLY A 409 7.91 -24.92 -32.94
CA GLY A 409 7.51 -25.42 -31.61
C GLY A 409 8.66 -25.59 -30.61
N ALA A 410 9.91 -25.35 -31.01
CA ALA A 410 11.05 -25.32 -30.09
C ALA A 410 11.03 -24.09 -29.18
N VAL A 411 11.84 -24.11 -28.11
CA VAL A 411 11.90 -23.06 -27.07
C VAL A 411 12.04 -21.65 -27.66
N GLY A 412 12.85 -21.47 -28.70
CA GLY A 412 13.04 -20.14 -29.29
C GLY A 412 11.86 -19.63 -30.13
N GLU A 413 11.09 -20.50 -30.79
CA GLU A 413 9.85 -20.08 -31.49
C GLU A 413 8.78 -19.67 -30.47
N LYS A 414 8.62 -20.46 -29.40
CA LYS A 414 7.77 -20.11 -28.26
C LYS A 414 8.20 -18.79 -27.62
N ALA A 415 9.51 -18.55 -27.50
CA ALA A 415 10.04 -17.29 -26.99
C ALA A 415 9.61 -16.09 -27.85
N ILE A 416 9.61 -16.21 -29.19
CA ILE A 416 9.10 -15.17 -30.09
C ILE A 416 7.62 -14.90 -29.82
N ARG A 417 6.76 -15.92 -29.77
CA ARG A 417 5.32 -15.73 -29.53
C ARG A 417 5.05 -15.05 -28.18
N ARG A 418 5.79 -15.41 -27.14
CA ARG A 418 5.71 -14.78 -25.81
C ARG A 418 6.14 -13.33 -25.81
N ILE A 419 7.21 -12.99 -26.54
CA ILE A 419 7.65 -11.60 -26.71
C ILE A 419 6.50 -10.78 -27.31
N LEU A 420 5.77 -11.31 -28.29
CA LEU A 420 4.62 -10.63 -28.90
C LEU A 420 3.46 -10.45 -27.90
N GLU A 421 3.16 -11.45 -27.08
CA GLU A 421 2.14 -11.33 -26.01
C GLU A 421 2.50 -10.25 -24.98
N TYR A 422 3.77 -10.18 -24.57
CA TYR A 422 4.26 -9.12 -23.69
C TYR A 422 4.24 -7.75 -24.37
N SER A 423 4.55 -7.69 -25.66
CA SER A 423 4.48 -6.47 -26.46
C SER A 423 3.04 -5.94 -26.57
N GLU A 424 2.03 -6.81 -26.73
CA GLU A 424 0.62 -6.40 -26.74
C GLU A 424 0.16 -5.90 -25.37
N LYS A 425 0.64 -6.52 -24.29
CA LYS A 425 0.40 -6.01 -22.92
C LYS A 425 0.95 -4.59 -22.75
N ILE A 426 2.08 -4.27 -23.38
CA ILE A 426 2.65 -2.92 -23.39
C ILE A 426 1.80 -2.00 -24.27
N ALA A 427 1.50 -2.39 -25.51
CA ALA A 427 0.72 -1.59 -26.46
C ALA A 427 -0.66 -1.19 -25.91
N SER A 428 -1.34 -2.09 -25.21
CA SER A 428 -2.65 -1.81 -24.58
C SER A 428 -2.61 -0.73 -23.49
N ARG A 429 -1.41 -0.32 -23.05
CA ARG A 429 -1.14 0.61 -21.94
C ARG A 429 -0.29 1.81 -22.35
N SER A 430 0.23 1.81 -23.58
CA SER A 430 0.98 2.92 -24.16
C SER A 430 0.08 4.06 -24.63
N LEU A 431 0.68 5.22 -24.91
CA LEU A 431 0.03 6.32 -25.60
C LEU A 431 -0.49 5.87 -27.00
N PRO A 432 -1.54 6.50 -27.55
CA PRO A 432 -2.16 6.07 -28.82
C PRO A 432 -1.19 5.90 -30.00
N GLU A 433 -0.18 6.77 -30.11
CA GLU A 433 0.84 6.72 -31.16
C GLU A 433 1.78 5.51 -30.98
N ASP A 434 2.29 5.33 -29.76
CA ASP A 434 3.12 4.17 -29.39
C ASP A 434 2.33 2.85 -29.51
N GLN A 435 1.06 2.84 -29.13
CA GLN A 435 0.17 1.67 -29.25
C GLN A 435 0.03 1.21 -30.70
N PHE A 436 -0.14 2.14 -31.65
CA PHE A 436 -0.24 1.81 -33.07
C PHE A 436 1.07 1.22 -33.58
N ASN A 437 2.20 1.85 -33.27
CA ASN A 437 3.52 1.42 -33.72
C ASN A 437 3.87 0.01 -33.21
N ILE A 438 3.63 -0.26 -31.92
CA ILE A 438 3.90 -1.58 -31.32
C ILE A 438 3.02 -2.66 -31.96
N ARG A 439 1.71 -2.40 -32.13
CA ARG A 439 0.80 -3.37 -32.76
C ARG A 439 1.16 -3.67 -34.21
N HIS A 440 1.66 -2.68 -34.94
CA HIS A 440 2.15 -2.88 -36.29
C HIS A 440 3.35 -3.84 -36.30
N SER A 441 4.36 -3.59 -35.46
CA SER A 441 5.53 -4.48 -35.35
C SER A 441 5.15 -5.90 -34.91
N ILE A 442 4.18 -6.04 -33.99
CA ILE A 442 3.67 -7.36 -33.58
C ILE A 442 3.13 -8.13 -34.79
N SER A 443 2.28 -7.51 -35.58
CA SER A 443 1.68 -8.15 -36.76
C SER A 443 2.72 -8.58 -37.79
N GLU A 444 3.74 -7.75 -38.03
CA GLU A 444 4.82 -8.07 -38.98
C GLU A 444 5.68 -9.25 -38.49
N ILE A 445 6.11 -9.23 -37.22
CA ILE A 445 6.91 -10.31 -36.63
C ILE A 445 6.12 -11.61 -36.61
N GLN A 446 4.82 -11.55 -36.30
CA GLN A 446 3.95 -12.73 -36.32
C GLN A 446 3.87 -13.35 -37.72
N SER A 447 3.62 -12.54 -38.75
CA SER A 447 3.59 -12.99 -40.15
C SER A 447 4.91 -13.63 -40.61
N LEU A 448 6.04 -13.00 -40.25
CA LEU A 448 7.38 -13.55 -40.54
C LEU A 448 7.62 -14.87 -39.81
N THR A 449 7.22 -14.96 -38.54
CA THR A 449 7.39 -16.16 -37.71
C THR A 449 6.56 -17.32 -38.25
N ASP A 450 5.31 -17.08 -38.62
CA ASP A 450 4.44 -18.10 -39.21
C ASP A 450 4.98 -18.58 -40.56
N SER A 451 5.44 -17.66 -41.42
CA SER A 451 6.08 -18.00 -42.71
C SER A 451 7.35 -18.85 -42.53
N ILE A 452 8.20 -18.51 -41.55
CA ILE A 452 9.39 -19.30 -41.20
C ILE A 452 8.99 -20.70 -40.73
N CYS A 453 7.94 -20.81 -39.90
CA CYS A 453 7.44 -22.09 -39.41
C CYS A 453 6.91 -22.97 -40.54
N GLU A 454 6.13 -22.42 -41.47
CA GLU A 454 5.62 -23.14 -42.64
C GLU A 454 6.75 -23.69 -43.53
N LEU A 455 7.78 -22.88 -43.78
CA LEU A 455 8.95 -23.31 -44.55
C LEU A 455 9.72 -24.44 -43.83
N ARG A 456 10.01 -24.27 -42.54
CA ARG A 456 10.72 -25.31 -41.77
C ARG A 456 9.91 -26.60 -41.61
N ASN A 457 8.59 -26.51 -41.45
CA ASN A 457 7.69 -27.68 -41.40
C ASN A 457 7.61 -28.42 -42.75
N SER A 458 7.72 -27.71 -43.87
CA SER A 458 7.77 -28.30 -45.21
C SER A 458 9.17 -28.81 -45.60
N GLY A 459 10.13 -28.79 -44.67
CA GLY A 459 11.52 -29.20 -44.91
C GLY A 459 12.32 -28.25 -45.79
N ARG A 460 11.81 -27.02 -46.01
CA ARG A 460 12.47 -25.95 -46.77
C ARG A 460 13.19 -25.00 -45.82
N TYR A 461 14.51 -24.89 -45.97
CA TYR A 461 15.39 -24.13 -45.08
C TYR A 461 16.01 -22.90 -45.76
N ASP A 462 15.48 -22.49 -46.91
CA ASP A 462 15.83 -21.29 -47.67
C ASP A 462 15.17 -20.02 -47.10
N ASN A 463 15.07 -19.92 -45.77
CA ASN A 463 14.38 -18.84 -45.05
C ASN A 463 15.34 -17.88 -44.35
N GLN A 464 16.64 -17.93 -44.65
CA GLN A 464 17.67 -17.13 -43.96
C GLN A 464 17.40 -15.62 -44.03
N GLY A 465 16.92 -15.11 -45.17
CA GLY A 465 16.55 -13.69 -45.31
C GLY A 465 15.33 -13.31 -44.48
N LEU A 466 14.32 -14.19 -44.41
CA LEU A 466 13.13 -13.99 -43.57
C LEU A 466 13.49 -14.05 -42.07
N ALA A 467 14.32 -15.01 -41.68
CA ALA A 467 14.80 -15.18 -40.31
C ALA A 467 15.67 -13.99 -39.86
N GLN A 468 16.53 -13.47 -40.73
CA GLN A 468 17.33 -12.28 -40.45
C GLN A 468 16.47 -11.02 -40.33
N SER A 469 15.45 -10.86 -41.18
CA SER A 469 14.47 -9.77 -41.08
C SER A 469 13.65 -9.84 -39.79
N CYS A 470 13.18 -11.04 -39.41
CA CYS A 470 12.47 -11.27 -38.16
C CYS A 470 13.35 -10.96 -36.94
N ALA A 471 14.62 -11.40 -36.97
CA ALA A 471 15.59 -11.15 -35.89
C ALA A 471 15.87 -9.65 -35.73
N GLN A 472 15.97 -8.90 -36.82
CA GLN A 472 16.17 -7.45 -36.76
C GLN A 472 14.94 -6.75 -36.17
N LYS A 473 13.73 -7.06 -36.65
CA LYS A 473 12.48 -6.48 -36.12
C LYS A 473 12.27 -6.81 -34.63
N LEU A 474 12.65 -8.00 -34.17
CA LEU A 474 12.62 -8.35 -32.74
C LEU A 474 13.59 -7.52 -31.91
N LYS A 475 14.81 -7.28 -32.41
CA LYS A 475 15.80 -6.40 -31.77
C LYS A 475 15.31 -4.95 -31.71
N ASP A 476 14.71 -4.47 -32.79
CA ASP A 476 14.18 -3.10 -32.85
C ASP A 476 12.97 -2.91 -31.93
N LEU A 477 12.12 -3.95 -31.80
CA LEU A 477 10.97 -3.93 -30.90
C LEU A 477 11.40 -3.97 -29.42
N VAL A 478 12.18 -4.97 -29.02
CA VAL A 478 12.51 -5.24 -27.60
C VAL A 478 13.68 -4.40 -27.10
N GLY A 479 14.63 -4.07 -27.97
CA GLY A 479 15.89 -3.44 -27.63
C GLY A 479 17.00 -4.45 -27.32
N THR A 480 18.24 -4.02 -27.51
CA THR A 480 19.46 -4.77 -27.16
C THR A 480 20.30 -3.97 -26.17
N LYS A 481 21.49 -4.46 -25.80
CA LYS A 481 22.44 -3.68 -24.99
C LYS A 481 22.94 -2.41 -25.68
N GLU A 482 22.80 -2.31 -27.00
CA GLU A 482 23.37 -1.26 -27.85
C GLU A 482 22.31 -0.33 -28.46
N SER A 483 21.03 -0.73 -28.43
CA SER A 483 19.91 0.02 -29.02
C SER A 483 18.70 0.01 -28.09
N ALA A 484 18.16 1.20 -27.82
CA ALA A 484 16.91 1.38 -27.09
C ALA A 484 15.72 1.06 -28.02
N GLY A 485 15.16 -0.15 -27.90
CA GLY A 485 14.04 -0.58 -28.74
C GLY A 485 12.75 0.22 -28.54
N VAL A 486 11.73 -0.08 -29.34
CA VAL A 486 10.42 0.59 -29.32
C VAL A 486 9.69 0.40 -27.98
N LEU A 487 9.73 -0.79 -27.39
CA LEU A 487 9.07 -1.07 -26.11
C LEU A 487 9.66 -0.25 -24.93
N PRO A 488 11.00 -0.18 -24.73
CA PRO A 488 11.60 0.76 -23.79
C PRO A 488 11.21 2.22 -24.04
N HIS A 489 11.13 2.66 -25.30
CA HIS A 489 10.77 4.03 -25.64
C HIS A 489 9.33 4.38 -25.26
N ALA A 490 8.37 3.49 -25.57
CA ALA A 490 6.98 3.65 -25.19
C ALA A 490 6.80 3.67 -23.66
N LEU A 491 7.60 2.88 -22.93
CA LEU A 491 7.64 2.89 -21.47
C LEU A 491 8.12 4.26 -20.93
N ILE A 492 9.22 4.79 -21.48
CA ILE A 492 9.76 6.11 -21.08
C ILE A 492 8.76 7.23 -21.42
N ASN A 493 8.09 7.17 -22.58
CA ASN A 493 7.08 8.15 -22.97
C ASN A 493 5.87 8.14 -22.01
N ALA A 494 5.39 6.94 -21.66
CA ALA A 494 4.34 6.76 -20.67
C ALA A 494 4.76 7.25 -19.27
N GLN A 495 6.05 7.09 -18.91
CA GLN A 495 6.61 7.57 -17.65
C GLN A 495 6.77 9.11 -17.62
N ARG A 496 7.24 9.72 -18.71
CA ARG A 496 7.50 11.17 -18.80
C ARG A 496 6.22 12.02 -18.79
N THR A 497 5.14 11.49 -19.35
CA THR A 497 3.83 12.16 -19.31
C THR A 497 3.12 12.04 -17.95
N GLY A 498 3.75 11.40 -16.96
CA GLY A 498 3.34 11.45 -15.57
C GLY A 498 1.91 10.97 -15.34
N GLY A 499 1.48 9.92 -16.07
CA GLY A 499 0.27 9.15 -15.83
C GLY A 499 -0.87 9.93 -15.18
N VAL A 500 -1.41 10.94 -15.87
CA VAL A 500 -2.64 11.63 -15.48
C VAL A 500 -3.79 10.64 -15.65
N ASN A 501 -3.88 9.67 -14.74
CA ASN A 501 -4.84 8.59 -14.78
C ASN A 501 -5.85 8.76 -13.64
N PRO A 502 -7.14 8.47 -13.89
CA PRO A 502 -8.11 8.35 -12.83
C PRO A 502 -7.65 7.36 -11.76
N ALA A 503 -8.03 7.59 -10.51
CA ALA A 503 -7.75 6.71 -9.40
C ALA A 503 -8.23 5.28 -9.70
N HIS A 504 -7.55 4.28 -9.14
CA HIS A 504 -7.83 2.87 -9.45
C HIS A 504 -9.16 2.36 -8.88
N THR A 505 -9.59 2.94 -7.75
CA THR A 505 -10.84 2.55 -7.07
C THR A 505 -11.99 3.43 -7.52
N ALA A 506 -13.20 2.88 -7.66
CA ALA A 506 -14.39 3.67 -7.99
C ALA A 506 -14.64 4.79 -6.96
N GLY A 507 -14.36 4.54 -5.68
CA GLY A 507 -14.40 5.56 -4.64
C GLY A 507 -13.39 6.69 -4.83
N GLY A 508 -12.16 6.36 -5.25
CA GLY A 508 -11.13 7.36 -5.57
C GLY A 508 -11.47 8.18 -6.80
N LYS A 509 -12.03 7.55 -7.86
CA LYS A 509 -12.50 8.26 -9.06
C LYS A 509 -13.62 9.23 -8.71
N LEU A 510 -14.54 8.83 -7.85
CA LEU A 510 -15.59 9.71 -7.35
C LEU A 510 -14.99 10.89 -6.58
N GLU A 511 -14.01 10.67 -5.71
CA GLU A 511 -13.34 11.74 -4.97
C GLU A 511 -12.63 12.73 -5.92
N GLN A 512 -11.92 12.23 -6.94
CA GLN A 512 -11.30 13.06 -7.98
C GLN A 512 -12.33 13.87 -8.76
N ALA A 513 -13.41 13.23 -9.20
CA ALA A 513 -14.49 13.89 -9.91
C ALA A 513 -15.15 14.98 -9.04
N LEU A 514 -15.47 14.68 -7.77
CA LEU A 514 -16.04 15.65 -6.83
C LEU A 514 -15.08 16.81 -6.56
N ARG A 515 -13.78 16.53 -6.44
CA ARG A 515 -12.76 17.56 -6.25
C ARG A 515 -12.67 18.53 -7.42
N TRP A 516 -12.79 18.03 -8.66
CA TRP A 516 -12.88 18.89 -9.85
C TRP A 516 -14.13 19.79 -9.81
N LEU A 517 -15.27 19.25 -9.37
CA LEU A 517 -16.49 20.03 -9.22
C LEU A 517 -16.39 21.08 -8.11
N ASP A 518 -15.73 20.77 -7.00
CA ASP A 518 -15.63 21.63 -5.81
C ASP A 518 -14.58 22.76 -5.95
N ASN A 519 -13.67 22.71 -6.94
CA ASN A 519 -12.63 23.73 -7.15
C ASN A 519 -12.73 24.41 -8.53
N PRO A 520 -13.64 25.39 -8.71
CA PRO A 520 -13.79 26.10 -9.98
C PRO A 520 -12.54 26.90 -10.38
N GLY A 521 -12.05 26.67 -11.62
CA GLY A 521 -10.91 27.38 -12.19
C GLY A 521 -9.52 26.85 -11.80
N HIS A 522 -9.44 25.74 -11.04
CA HIS A 522 -8.20 25.03 -10.78
C HIS A 522 -7.93 24.03 -11.92
N ASP A 523 -6.77 24.13 -12.57
CA ASP A 523 -6.34 23.15 -13.57
C ASP A 523 -5.85 21.88 -12.88
N ASP A 524 -6.65 20.81 -12.97
CA ASP A 524 -6.32 19.49 -12.46
C ASP A 524 -5.67 18.59 -13.53
N GLY A 525 -5.26 19.16 -14.68
CA GLY A 525 -4.72 18.41 -15.81
C GLY A 525 -5.77 17.56 -16.53
N GLY A 526 -7.06 17.78 -16.29
CA GLY A 526 -8.17 17.01 -16.86
C GLY A 526 -8.50 15.72 -16.11
N GLN A 527 -7.93 15.50 -14.91
CA GLN A 527 -8.11 14.28 -14.12
C GLN A 527 -9.57 14.05 -13.72
N GLY A 528 -10.26 15.06 -13.21
CA GLY A 528 -11.65 14.93 -12.76
C GLY A 528 -12.58 14.59 -13.91
N PHE A 529 -12.39 15.22 -15.07
CA PHE A 529 -13.17 14.89 -16.27
C PHE A 529 -12.91 13.45 -16.76
N GLN A 530 -11.65 13.02 -16.79
CA GLN A 530 -11.30 11.64 -17.14
C GLN A 530 -11.84 10.62 -16.12
N ALA A 531 -11.85 10.96 -14.83
CA ALA A 531 -12.42 10.12 -13.78
C ALA A 531 -13.92 9.93 -13.97
N VAL A 532 -14.66 10.99 -14.32
CA VAL A 532 -16.09 10.90 -14.68
C VAL A 532 -16.29 9.96 -15.88
N LYS A 533 -15.51 10.12 -16.94
CA LYS A 533 -15.60 9.25 -18.14
C LYS A 533 -15.33 7.80 -17.80
N SER A 534 -14.26 7.54 -17.04
CA SER A 534 -13.89 6.19 -16.62
C SER A 534 -14.98 5.53 -15.77
N MET A 535 -15.59 6.26 -14.83
CA MET A 535 -16.73 5.76 -14.04
C MET A 535 -17.94 5.43 -14.91
N VAL A 536 -18.25 6.27 -15.90
CA VAL A 536 -19.37 6.02 -16.83
C VAL A 536 -19.10 4.78 -17.69
N ASP A 537 -17.88 4.60 -18.20
CA ASP A 537 -17.51 3.41 -18.96
C ASP A 537 -17.59 2.12 -18.13
N GLU A 538 -17.19 2.18 -16.86
CA GLU A 538 -17.32 1.08 -15.90
C GLU A 538 -18.79 0.76 -15.59
N ALA A 539 -19.62 1.79 -15.40
CA ALA A 539 -21.06 1.63 -15.22
C ALA A 539 -21.74 0.98 -16.45
N ARG A 540 -21.33 1.34 -17.67
CA ARG A 540 -21.83 0.70 -18.90
C ARG A 540 -21.47 -0.79 -18.97
N ARG A 541 -20.26 -1.17 -18.56
CA ARG A 541 -19.85 -2.59 -18.45
C ARG A 541 -20.64 -3.35 -17.38
N LEU A 542 -20.95 -2.70 -16.27
CA LEU A 542 -21.84 -3.27 -15.25
C LEU A 542 -23.23 -3.50 -15.85
N ALA A 543 -23.76 -2.55 -16.62
CA ALA A 543 -25.09 -2.61 -17.23
C ALA A 543 -25.29 -3.85 -18.14
N ASP A 544 -24.21 -4.36 -18.76
CA ASP A 544 -24.27 -5.59 -19.57
C ASP A 544 -24.61 -6.85 -18.77
N HIS A 545 -24.42 -6.81 -17.45
CA HIS A 545 -24.66 -7.92 -16.53
C HIS A 545 -25.94 -7.73 -15.70
N LEU A 546 -26.74 -6.71 -16.00
CA LEU A 546 -27.98 -6.39 -15.27
C LEU A 546 -29.24 -6.78 -16.05
N PRO A 547 -30.36 -7.06 -15.35
CA PRO A 547 -31.68 -7.20 -15.97
C PRO A 547 -32.07 -5.97 -16.81
N PRO A 548 -32.90 -6.12 -17.87
CA PRO A 548 -33.21 -5.04 -18.81
C PRO A 548 -33.72 -3.74 -18.16
N ALA A 549 -34.53 -3.83 -17.11
CA ALA A 549 -35.07 -2.66 -16.41
C ALA A 549 -33.97 -1.85 -15.71
N GLU A 550 -33.12 -2.52 -14.93
CA GLU A 550 -32.00 -1.89 -14.20
C GLU A 550 -30.89 -1.44 -15.16
N ARG A 551 -30.64 -2.19 -16.24
CA ARG A 551 -29.75 -1.81 -17.33
C ARG A 551 -30.15 -0.47 -17.94
N ASN A 552 -31.42 -0.31 -18.31
CA ASN A 552 -31.91 0.94 -18.93
C ASN A 552 -31.82 2.13 -17.97
N GLN A 553 -32.14 1.93 -16.69
CA GLN A 553 -31.98 2.97 -15.67
C GLN A 553 -30.53 3.43 -15.54
N LEU A 554 -29.58 2.49 -15.49
CA LEU A 554 -28.15 2.79 -15.39
C LEU A 554 -27.62 3.51 -16.64
N LEU A 555 -28.02 3.08 -17.83
CA LEU A 555 -27.61 3.71 -19.09
C LEU A 555 -28.15 5.14 -19.26
N ASN A 556 -29.37 5.40 -18.78
CA ASN A 556 -29.94 6.75 -18.75
C ASN A 556 -29.12 7.67 -17.83
N LEU A 557 -28.79 7.19 -16.63
CA LEU A 557 -27.95 7.94 -15.69
C LEU A 557 -26.56 8.24 -16.25
N CYS A 558 -25.94 7.26 -16.92
CA CYS A 558 -24.68 7.44 -17.64
C CYS A 558 -24.78 8.53 -18.72
N SER A 559 -25.87 8.54 -19.49
CA SER A 559 -26.10 9.51 -20.57
C SER A 559 -26.28 10.94 -20.03
N ASP A 560 -26.98 11.09 -18.90
CA ASP A 560 -27.14 12.37 -18.20
C ASP A 560 -25.80 12.90 -17.67
N ILE A 561 -24.99 12.04 -17.07
CA ILE A 561 -23.66 12.39 -16.57
C ILE A 561 -22.75 12.82 -17.71
N ASP A 562 -22.73 12.07 -18.81
CA ASP A 562 -21.95 12.43 -20.00
C ASP A 562 -22.35 13.80 -20.57
N ARG A 563 -23.65 14.06 -20.66
CA ARG A 563 -24.18 15.34 -21.14
C ARG A 563 -23.71 16.49 -20.24
N LEU A 564 -23.91 16.39 -18.93
CA LEU A 564 -23.53 17.43 -17.96
C LEU A 564 -22.01 17.64 -17.91
N ALA A 565 -21.23 16.55 -17.89
CA ALA A 565 -19.76 16.64 -17.85
C ALA A 565 -19.19 17.28 -19.11
N ASN A 566 -19.70 16.92 -20.30
CA ASN A 566 -19.27 17.53 -21.56
C ASN A 566 -19.66 19.01 -21.64
N GLN A 567 -20.84 19.39 -21.15
CA GLN A 567 -21.28 20.79 -21.08
C GLN A 567 -20.38 21.61 -20.15
N LEU A 568 -20.07 21.09 -18.96
CA LEU A 568 -19.17 21.75 -18.02
C LEU A 568 -17.76 21.90 -18.59
N ALA A 569 -17.20 20.85 -19.19
CA ALA A 569 -15.87 20.88 -19.80
C ALA A 569 -15.78 21.83 -21.01
N ASP A 570 -16.87 22.03 -21.76
CA ASP A 570 -16.94 23.04 -22.82
C ASP A 570 -17.00 24.47 -22.25
N LEU A 571 -17.77 24.71 -21.19
CA LEU A 571 -17.79 26.01 -20.50
C LEU A 571 -16.44 26.37 -19.89
N GLU A 572 -15.76 25.41 -19.26
CA GLU A 572 -14.41 25.60 -18.70
C GLU A 572 -13.38 25.91 -19.79
N ARG A 573 -13.39 25.18 -20.91
CA ARG A 573 -12.51 25.47 -22.07
C ARG A 573 -12.72 26.86 -22.67
N ARG A 574 -13.93 27.40 -22.58
CA ARG A 574 -14.26 28.75 -23.04
C ARG A 574 -13.95 29.84 -22.00
N GLY A 575 -13.39 29.49 -20.84
CA GLY A 575 -13.11 30.41 -19.73
C GLY A 575 -14.36 30.85 -18.95
N LEU A 576 -15.51 30.18 -19.15
CA LEU A 576 -16.79 30.47 -18.50
C LEU A 576 -17.10 29.54 -17.31
N GLY A 577 -16.08 28.85 -16.78
CA GLY A 577 -16.20 27.83 -15.73
C GLY A 577 -16.70 28.32 -14.37
N ASN A 578 -16.69 29.64 -14.14
CA ASN A 578 -17.14 30.31 -12.90
C ASN A 578 -18.52 30.97 -13.02
N THR A 579 -19.22 30.76 -14.14
CA THR A 579 -20.56 31.32 -14.34
C THR A 579 -21.60 30.68 -13.41
N PRO A 580 -22.71 31.36 -13.08
CA PRO A 580 -23.83 30.75 -12.34
C PRO A 580 -24.38 29.49 -13.04
N GLU A 581 -24.34 29.46 -14.38
CA GLU A 581 -24.70 28.29 -15.19
C GLU A 581 -23.74 27.11 -14.97
N ALA A 582 -22.43 27.35 -15.03
CA ALA A 582 -21.43 26.32 -14.74
C ALA A 582 -21.56 25.78 -13.30
N ASN A 583 -21.84 26.65 -12.32
CA ASN A 583 -22.08 26.24 -10.93
C ASN A 583 -23.36 25.41 -10.77
N ALA A 584 -24.42 25.71 -11.52
CA ALA A 584 -25.63 24.88 -11.54
C ALA A 584 -25.34 23.49 -12.12
N ILE A 585 -24.59 23.40 -13.22
CA ILE A 585 -24.19 22.13 -13.83
C ILE A 585 -23.30 21.32 -12.87
N ARG A 586 -22.33 21.96 -12.18
CA ARG A 586 -21.49 21.29 -11.16
C ARG A 586 -22.33 20.63 -10.08
N ASN A 587 -23.31 21.34 -9.52
CA ASN A 587 -24.19 20.81 -8.48
C ASN A 587 -25.03 19.62 -8.99
N GLN A 588 -25.62 19.74 -10.19
CA GLN A 588 -26.39 18.64 -10.80
C GLN A 588 -25.51 17.42 -11.09
N LEU A 589 -24.31 17.63 -11.65
CA LEU A 589 -23.36 16.58 -11.95
C LEU A 589 -22.88 15.89 -10.67
N ARG A 590 -22.63 16.63 -9.60
CA ARG A 590 -22.28 16.08 -8.28
C ARG A 590 -23.35 15.12 -7.76
N ASP A 591 -24.61 15.53 -7.81
CA ASP A 591 -25.72 14.72 -7.32
C ASP A 591 -25.89 13.46 -8.18
N LYS A 592 -25.76 13.60 -9.51
CA LYS A 592 -25.81 12.47 -10.45
C LYS A 592 -24.66 11.48 -10.29
N LEU A 593 -23.44 11.96 -10.00
CA LEU A 593 -22.30 11.09 -9.72
C LEU A 593 -22.46 10.30 -8.42
N ARG A 594 -23.05 10.91 -7.37
CA ARG A 594 -23.40 10.22 -6.14
C ARG A 594 -24.49 9.18 -6.38
N GLU A 595 -25.54 9.54 -7.12
CA GLU A 595 -26.61 8.63 -7.54
C GLU A 595 -26.04 7.42 -8.30
N LEU A 596 -25.08 7.64 -9.22
CA LEU A 596 -24.41 6.58 -9.97
C LEU A 596 -23.62 5.65 -9.04
N SER A 597 -22.84 6.23 -8.12
CA SER A 597 -22.04 5.46 -7.17
C SER A 597 -22.91 4.60 -6.25
N ASP A 598 -23.99 5.16 -5.71
CA ASP A 598 -24.93 4.44 -4.85
C ASP A 598 -25.68 3.33 -5.61
N PHE A 599 -26.07 3.60 -6.86
CA PHE A 599 -26.70 2.60 -7.72
C PHE A 599 -25.76 1.43 -8.00
N MET A 600 -24.51 1.70 -8.41
CA MET A 600 -23.51 0.67 -8.65
C MET A 600 -23.24 -0.15 -7.38
N LYS A 601 -23.05 0.52 -6.24
CA LYS A 601 -22.83 -0.13 -4.94
C LYS A 601 -23.95 -1.11 -4.60
N ARG A 602 -25.21 -0.70 -4.75
CA ARG A 602 -26.38 -1.56 -4.49
C ARG A 602 -26.39 -2.79 -5.41
N MET A 603 -26.23 -2.58 -6.71
CA MET A 603 -26.28 -3.67 -7.70
C MET A 603 -25.15 -4.69 -7.50
N LEU A 604 -23.95 -4.23 -7.18
CA LEU A 604 -22.81 -5.11 -6.92
C LEU A 604 -22.99 -5.91 -5.64
N THR A 605 -23.54 -5.28 -4.59
CA THR A 605 -23.84 -5.96 -3.33
C THR A 605 -24.85 -7.09 -3.55
N ASP A 606 -25.93 -6.83 -4.29
CA ASP A 606 -26.93 -7.85 -4.65
C ASP A 606 -26.28 -9.01 -5.44
N LYS A 607 -25.45 -8.69 -6.44
CA LYS A 607 -24.75 -9.69 -7.25
C LYS A 607 -23.81 -10.56 -6.43
N VAL A 608 -23.12 -9.99 -5.44
CA VAL A 608 -22.21 -10.72 -4.55
C VAL A 608 -22.96 -11.64 -3.59
N VAL A 609 -24.10 -11.18 -3.06
CA VAL A 609 -24.97 -12.02 -2.24
C VAL A 609 -25.41 -13.26 -3.03
N GLU A 610 -25.82 -13.08 -4.28
CA GLU A 610 -26.31 -14.15 -5.14
C GLU A 610 -25.19 -15.08 -5.65
N ASP A 611 -24.16 -14.55 -6.31
CA ASP A 611 -23.15 -15.39 -6.99
C ASP A 611 -22.22 -16.11 -6.01
N PHE A 612 -21.89 -15.51 -4.87
CA PHE A 612 -21.04 -16.12 -3.84
C PHE A 612 -21.84 -16.86 -2.76
N ALA A 613 -23.15 -17.05 -2.93
CA ALA A 613 -23.99 -17.83 -2.02
C ALA A 613 -23.47 -19.28 -1.87
N ASP A 614 -23.01 -19.86 -2.99
CA ASP A 614 -22.48 -21.22 -3.04
C ASP A 614 -21.23 -21.29 -3.93
N ILE A 615 -20.08 -21.45 -3.30
CA ILE A 615 -18.79 -21.64 -3.98
C ILE A 615 -18.29 -23.10 -3.92
N THR A 616 -19.02 -23.99 -3.24
CA THR A 616 -18.54 -25.34 -2.91
C THR A 616 -19.25 -26.41 -3.72
N THR A 617 -20.55 -26.29 -3.95
CA THR A 617 -21.34 -27.34 -4.62
C THR A 617 -20.88 -27.63 -6.04
N PRO A 618 -20.60 -26.65 -6.92
CA PRO A 618 -20.15 -26.93 -8.29
C PRO A 618 -18.85 -27.75 -8.32
N LEU A 619 -17.88 -27.39 -7.46
CA LEU A 619 -16.64 -28.13 -7.34
C LEU A 619 -16.87 -29.54 -6.77
N LYS A 620 -17.75 -29.69 -5.78
CA LYS A 620 -18.09 -31.00 -5.20
C LYS A 620 -18.72 -31.93 -6.23
N LEU A 621 -19.69 -31.46 -7.01
CA LEU A 621 -20.33 -32.23 -8.08
C LEU A 621 -19.34 -32.63 -9.17
N PHE A 622 -18.40 -31.74 -9.51
CA PHE A 622 -17.30 -32.05 -10.42
C PHE A 622 -16.39 -33.16 -9.86
N VAL A 623 -16.00 -33.07 -8.59
CA VAL A 623 -15.19 -34.10 -7.91
C VAL A 623 -15.91 -35.44 -7.90
N GLU A 624 -17.21 -35.48 -7.57
CA GLU A 624 -18.01 -36.70 -7.62
C GLU A 624 -17.99 -37.35 -9.02
N ALA A 625 -18.06 -36.54 -10.09
CA ALA A 625 -17.95 -37.04 -11.46
C ALA A 625 -16.53 -37.53 -11.82
N VAL A 626 -15.48 -36.89 -11.30
CA VAL A 626 -14.08 -37.32 -11.47
C VAL A 626 -13.85 -38.70 -10.83
N TYR A 627 -14.41 -38.92 -9.64
CA TYR A 627 -14.34 -40.19 -8.89
C TYR A 627 -15.39 -41.23 -9.31
N ALA A 628 -16.18 -40.96 -10.36
CA ALA A 628 -17.19 -41.90 -10.81
C ALA A 628 -16.56 -43.24 -11.23
N PRO A 629 -17.06 -44.39 -10.72
CA PRO A 629 -16.60 -45.71 -11.12
C PRO A 629 -16.77 -45.98 -12.62
N GLN A 630 -15.93 -46.86 -13.19
CA GLN A 630 -15.91 -47.15 -14.63
C GLN A 630 -17.20 -47.80 -15.16
N ASN A 631 -17.99 -48.43 -14.30
CA ASN A 631 -19.24 -49.13 -14.65
C ASN A 631 -20.47 -48.21 -14.73
N VAL A 632 -20.34 -46.91 -14.44
CA VAL A 632 -21.45 -45.96 -14.50
C VAL A 632 -21.79 -45.62 -15.97
N PRO A 633 -23.04 -45.80 -16.42
CA PRO A 633 -23.44 -45.41 -17.78
C PRO A 633 -23.35 -43.89 -17.96
N ASN A 634 -22.99 -43.45 -19.17
CA ASN A 634 -22.80 -42.03 -19.51
C ASN A 634 -21.81 -41.28 -18.58
N ARG A 635 -20.76 -41.97 -18.11
CA ARG A 635 -19.71 -41.40 -17.25
C ARG A 635 -19.05 -40.16 -17.86
N ASN A 636 -18.65 -40.23 -19.12
CA ASN A 636 -17.97 -39.12 -19.81
C ASN A 636 -18.91 -37.93 -20.02
N GLY A 637 -20.16 -38.16 -20.44
CA GLY A 637 -21.14 -37.08 -20.59
C GLY A 637 -21.45 -36.40 -19.26
N THR A 638 -21.64 -37.19 -18.20
CA THR A 638 -21.83 -36.65 -16.84
C THR A 638 -20.63 -35.81 -16.39
N PHE A 639 -19.40 -36.27 -16.66
CA PHE A 639 -18.19 -35.50 -16.37
C PHE A 639 -18.16 -34.18 -17.14
N GLU A 640 -18.45 -34.19 -18.45
CA GLU A 640 -18.48 -33.00 -19.29
C GLU A 640 -19.52 -31.99 -18.81
N ASP A 641 -20.72 -32.45 -18.45
CA ASP A 641 -21.78 -31.59 -17.88
C ASP A 641 -21.34 -30.93 -16.57
N ARG A 642 -20.69 -31.68 -15.67
CA ARG A 642 -20.20 -31.13 -14.39
C ARG A 642 -18.99 -30.22 -14.59
N ALA A 643 -18.12 -30.51 -15.54
CA ALA A 643 -16.99 -29.67 -15.90
C ALA A 643 -17.46 -28.32 -16.47
N GLN A 644 -18.44 -28.35 -17.39
CA GLN A 644 -19.05 -27.15 -17.94
C GLN A 644 -19.74 -26.33 -16.85
N ASN A 645 -20.50 -26.97 -15.97
CA ASN A 645 -21.15 -26.29 -14.83
C ASN A 645 -20.12 -25.60 -13.92
N LEU A 646 -19.01 -26.27 -13.58
CA LEU A 646 -17.92 -25.66 -12.81
C LEU A 646 -17.31 -24.46 -13.55
N GLN A 647 -17.08 -24.57 -14.87
CA GLN A 647 -16.55 -23.49 -15.69
C GLN A 647 -17.48 -22.27 -15.73
N GLU A 648 -18.78 -22.49 -15.91
CA GLU A 648 -19.80 -21.43 -15.92
C GLU A 648 -19.89 -20.71 -14.57
N HIS A 649 -19.87 -21.45 -13.46
CA HIS A 649 -19.80 -20.87 -12.12
C HIS A 649 -18.51 -20.09 -11.89
N SER A 650 -17.36 -20.62 -12.32
CA SER A 650 -16.06 -19.94 -12.24
C SER A 650 -16.06 -18.62 -13.00
N ASN A 651 -16.64 -18.61 -14.20
CA ASN A 651 -16.79 -17.40 -15.00
C ASN A 651 -17.69 -16.38 -14.30
N ARG A 652 -18.79 -16.81 -13.66
CA ARG A 652 -19.65 -15.91 -12.88
C ARG A 652 -18.92 -15.30 -11.68
N TRP A 653 -18.24 -16.11 -10.87
CA TRP A 653 -17.48 -15.62 -9.71
C TRP A 653 -16.39 -14.63 -10.12
N THR A 654 -15.64 -14.94 -11.18
CA THR A 654 -14.56 -14.08 -11.68
C THR A 654 -15.07 -12.79 -12.31
N ASN A 655 -16.20 -12.84 -13.03
CA ASN A 655 -16.85 -11.64 -13.55
C ASN A 655 -17.34 -10.74 -12.41
N THR A 656 -17.98 -11.31 -11.38
CA THR A 656 -18.40 -10.55 -10.18
C THR A 656 -17.22 -9.96 -9.43
N GLY A 657 -16.16 -10.74 -9.21
CA GLY A 657 -14.92 -10.24 -8.60
C GLY A 657 -14.31 -9.07 -9.38
N THR A 658 -14.27 -9.17 -10.71
CA THR A 658 -13.80 -8.06 -11.58
C THR A 658 -14.68 -6.81 -11.45
N LEU A 659 -16.00 -6.99 -11.42
CA LEU A 659 -16.94 -5.88 -11.27
C LEU A 659 -16.82 -5.22 -9.91
N VAL A 660 -16.67 -5.99 -8.83
CA VAL A 660 -16.44 -5.46 -7.47
C VAL A 660 -15.11 -4.73 -7.39
N ALA A 661 -14.04 -5.24 -8.01
CA ALA A 661 -12.75 -4.55 -8.05
C ALA A 661 -12.84 -3.19 -8.75
N LYS A 662 -13.51 -3.13 -9.90
CA LYS A 662 -13.54 -1.91 -10.73
C LYS A 662 -14.60 -0.90 -10.30
N CYS A 663 -15.78 -1.38 -9.93
CA CYS A 663 -16.98 -0.57 -9.70
C CYS A 663 -17.42 -0.57 -8.23
N GLY A 664 -16.79 -1.39 -7.38
CA GLY A 664 -17.21 -1.61 -6.00
C GLY A 664 -16.96 -0.43 -5.07
N PRO A 665 -17.57 -0.46 -3.88
CA PRO A 665 -17.49 0.65 -2.93
C PRO A 665 -16.16 0.74 -2.18
N SER A 666 -15.30 -0.28 -2.30
CA SER A 666 -14.00 -0.31 -1.61
C SER A 666 -13.12 0.86 -2.04
N ARG A 667 -12.59 1.57 -1.05
CA ARG A 667 -11.58 2.62 -1.24
C ARG A 667 -10.16 2.09 -1.04
N ASN A 668 -10.02 0.84 -0.61
CA ASN A 668 -8.73 0.25 -0.31
C ASN A 668 -8.12 -0.36 -1.58
N LYS A 669 -7.09 0.30 -2.10
CA LYS A 669 -6.34 -0.11 -3.29
C LYS A 669 -5.78 -1.53 -3.17
N LYS A 670 -5.17 -1.88 -2.03
CA LYS A 670 -4.61 -3.23 -1.77
C LYS A 670 -5.67 -4.33 -1.89
N VAL A 671 -6.89 -4.06 -1.40
CA VAL A 671 -8.01 -5.02 -1.49
C VAL A 671 -8.44 -5.18 -2.95
N VAL A 672 -8.54 -4.09 -3.71
CA VAL A 672 -8.91 -4.12 -5.13
C VAL A 672 -7.89 -4.90 -5.96
N GLU A 673 -6.60 -4.73 -5.71
CA GLU A 673 -5.55 -5.45 -6.43
C GLU A 673 -5.50 -6.92 -6.05
N ALA A 674 -5.54 -7.24 -4.76
CA ALA A 674 -5.63 -8.61 -4.29
C ALA A 674 -6.88 -9.32 -4.86
N LEU A 675 -7.98 -8.58 -5.04
CA LEU A 675 -9.19 -9.07 -5.69
C LEU A 675 -9.01 -9.32 -7.19
N ILE A 676 -8.33 -8.43 -7.92
CA ILE A 676 -7.99 -8.62 -9.34
C ILE A 676 -7.06 -9.83 -9.51
N GLU A 677 -6.05 -9.96 -8.65
CA GLU A 677 -5.12 -11.10 -8.64
C GLU A 677 -5.85 -12.42 -8.35
N ALA A 678 -6.67 -12.47 -7.30
CA ALA A 678 -7.46 -13.65 -6.97
C ALA A 678 -8.43 -14.03 -8.10
N THR A 679 -9.04 -13.04 -8.75
CA THR A 679 -9.91 -13.24 -9.92
C THR A 679 -9.15 -13.87 -11.08
N SER A 680 -7.96 -13.33 -11.39
CA SER A 680 -7.09 -13.88 -12.44
C SER A 680 -6.64 -15.30 -12.11
N GLN A 681 -6.27 -15.56 -10.86
CA GLN A 681 -5.86 -16.89 -10.41
C GLN A 681 -6.98 -17.91 -10.62
N VAL A 682 -8.19 -17.64 -10.14
CA VAL A 682 -9.35 -18.54 -10.32
C VAL A 682 -9.61 -18.79 -11.81
N LYS A 683 -9.61 -17.73 -12.64
CA LYS A 683 -9.82 -17.84 -14.08
C LYS A 683 -8.79 -18.75 -14.75
N ASN A 684 -7.52 -18.59 -14.40
CA ASN A 684 -6.42 -19.35 -14.99
C ASN A 684 -6.37 -20.81 -14.47
N MET A 685 -6.77 -21.05 -13.23
CA MET A 685 -6.76 -22.38 -12.60
C MET A 685 -7.94 -23.26 -12.99
N THR A 686 -9.10 -22.67 -13.29
CA THR A 686 -10.32 -23.42 -13.66
C THR A 686 -10.07 -24.46 -14.76
N PRO A 687 -9.47 -24.13 -15.92
CA PRO A 687 -9.19 -25.13 -16.95
C PRO A 687 -8.17 -26.18 -16.49
N GLN A 688 -7.24 -25.82 -15.60
CA GLN A 688 -6.20 -26.73 -15.11
C GLN A 688 -6.79 -27.83 -14.21
N VAL A 689 -7.71 -27.46 -13.32
CA VAL A 689 -8.45 -28.42 -12.47
C VAL A 689 -9.35 -29.33 -13.29
N ILE A 690 -10.01 -28.79 -14.31
CA ILE A 690 -10.85 -29.60 -15.21
C ILE A 690 -10.00 -30.63 -15.95
N LYS A 691 -8.84 -30.21 -16.47
CA LYS A 691 -7.87 -31.10 -17.15
C LYS A 691 -7.32 -32.16 -16.20
N ALA A 692 -6.93 -31.79 -14.99
CA ALA A 692 -6.50 -32.75 -13.97
C ALA A 692 -7.59 -33.75 -13.60
N GLY A 693 -8.84 -33.30 -13.50
CA GLY A 693 -9.99 -34.18 -13.29
C GLY A 693 -10.21 -35.14 -14.45
N LYS A 694 -10.01 -34.69 -15.70
CA LYS A 694 -10.07 -35.54 -16.90
C LYS A 694 -8.94 -36.56 -16.95
N ILE A 695 -7.73 -36.18 -16.55
CA ILE A 695 -6.59 -37.09 -16.41
C ILE A 695 -6.94 -38.20 -15.41
N ARG A 696 -7.41 -37.82 -14.21
CA ARG A 696 -7.86 -38.80 -13.22
C ARG A 696 -8.99 -39.67 -13.80
N LEU A 697 -10.02 -39.10 -14.42
CA LEU A 697 -11.15 -39.87 -14.94
C LEU A 697 -10.70 -41.07 -15.79
N HIS A 698 -9.63 -40.91 -16.59
CA HIS A 698 -9.09 -41.97 -17.43
C HIS A 698 -8.05 -42.87 -16.75
N ASN A 699 -7.40 -42.38 -15.69
CA ASN A 699 -6.26 -43.03 -15.05
C ASN A 699 -6.48 -43.11 -13.54
N ASP A 700 -6.78 -44.31 -13.03
CA ASP A 700 -7.00 -44.54 -11.60
C ASP A 700 -5.69 -44.98 -10.94
N THR A 701 -4.75 -44.04 -10.83
CA THR A 701 -3.42 -44.24 -10.24
C THR A 701 -3.23 -43.30 -9.05
N ASP A 702 -2.37 -43.67 -8.10
CA ASP A 702 -2.04 -42.81 -6.96
C ASP A 702 -1.47 -41.45 -7.42
N TYR A 703 -0.70 -41.43 -8.50
CA TYR A 703 -0.18 -40.20 -9.10
C TYR A 703 -1.28 -39.32 -9.69
N ALA A 704 -2.26 -39.89 -10.39
CA ALA A 704 -3.39 -39.15 -10.93
C ALA A 704 -4.29 -38.60 -9.81
N ASN A 705 -4.51 -39.37 -8.75
CA ASN A 705 -5.25 -38.95 -7.56
C ASN A 705 -4.55 -37.77 -6.86
N GLN A 706 -3.25 -37.89 -6.60
CA GLN A 706 -2.48 -36.82 -5.96
C GLN A 706 -2.40 -35.56 -6.82
N HIS A 707 -2.19 -35.69 -8.14
CA HIS A 707 -2.16 -34.56 -9.06
C HIS A 707 -3.48 -33.80 -9.09
N PHE A 708 -4.60 -34.53 -9.18
CA PHE A 708 -5.92 -33.93 -9.13
C PHE A 708 -6.19 -33.23 -7.79
N GLU A 709 -5.86 -33.90 -6.69
CA GLU A 709 -6.11 -33.39 -5.34
C GLU A 709 -5.33 -32.09 -5.08
N ASN A 710 -4.05 -32.02 -5.48
CA ASN A 710 -3.23 -30.83 -5.36
C ASN A 710 -3.87 -29.62 -6.07
N LEU A 711 -4.26 -29.78 -7.34
CA LEU A 711 -4.87 -28.69 -8.12
C LEU A 711 -6.27 -28.33 -7.62
N ARG A 712 -7.05 -29.32 -7.20
CA ARG A 712 -8.38 -29.14 -6.60
C ARG A 712 -8.29 -28.29 -5.33
N GLN A 713 -7.33 -28.58 -4.47
CA GLN A 713 -7.13 -27.90 -3.20
C GLN A 713 -6.66 -26.46 -3.43
N GLU A 714 -5.67 -26.26 -4.31
CA GLU A 714 -5.18 -24.91 -4.66
C GLU A 714 -6.31 -24.04 -5.28
N TYR A 715 -7.17 -24.62 -6.13
CA TYR A 715 -8.30 -23.91 -6.72
C TYR A 715 -9.39 -23.59 -5.68
N ALA A 716 -9.70 -24.52 -4.78
CA ALA A 716 -10.63 -24.26 -3.68
C ALA A 716 -10.14 -23.12 -2.78
N ASP A 717 -8.83 -23.09 -2.50
CA ASP A 717 -8.20 -22.02 -1.71
C ASP A 717 -8.19 -20.68 -2.46
N ALA A 718 -7.98 -20.69 -3.79
CA ALA A 718 -8.10 -19.51 -4.63
C ALA A 718 -9.54 -18.95 -4.63
N LEU A 719 -10.55 -19.81 -4.72
CA LEU A 719 -11.96 -19.40 -4.63
C LEU A 719 -12.32 -18.83 -3.26
N ASN A 720 -11.85 -19.45 -2.18
CA ASN A 720 -12.07 -18.94 -0.82
C ASN A 720 -11.40 -17.57 -0.61
N ARG A 721 -10.18 -17.38 -1.14
CA ARG A 721 -9.50 -16.08 -1.12
C ARG A 721 -10.26 -15.03 -1.93
N LEU A 722 -10.69 -15.36 -3.15
CA LEU A 722 -11.54 -14.49 -3.97
C LEU A 722 -12.78 -14.04 -3.20
N ARG A 723 -13.50 -14.99 -2.59
CA ARG A 723 -14.68 -14.68 -1.79
C ARG A 723 -14.36 -13.79 -0.59
N SER A 724 -13.26 -14.05 0.13
CA SER A 724 -12.85 -13.21 1.27
C SER A 724 -12.59 -11.77 0.85
N TYR A 725 -11.86 -11.54 -0.25
CA TYR A 725 -11.59 -10.19 -0.75
C TYR A 725 -12.84 -9.49 -1.27
N VAL A 726 -13.78 -10.23 -1.88
CA VAL A 726 -15.09 -9.69 -2.26
C VAL A 726 -15.90 -9.27 -1.03
N ASP A 727 -15.97 -10.13 -0.01
CA ASP A 727 -16.69 -9.83 1.23
C ASP A 727 -16.03 -8.64 1.97
N ASP A 728 -14.70 -8.52 1.98
CA ASP A 728 -13.96 -7.37 2.55
C ASP A 728 -14.14 -6.06 1.74
N ALA A 729 -14.49 -6.14 0.46
CA ALA A 729 -14.72 -4.98 -0.39
C ALA A 729 -16.11 -4.36 -0.22
N ILE A 730 -17.00 -5.01 0.54
CA ILE A 730 -18.40 -4.63 0.73
C ILE A 730 -18.65 -4.32 2.20
N ASP A 731 -19.48 -3.32 2.47
CA ASP A 731 -19.90 -3.01 3.84
C ASP A 731 -20.71 -4.19 4.44
N THR A 732 -20.29 -4.68 5.61
CA THR A 732 -20.96 -5.81 6.29
C THR A 732 -22.45 -5.52 6.51
N GLY A 733 -22.83 -4.28 6.83
CA GLY A 733 -24.23 -3.89 7.02
C GLY A 733 -25.05 -3.96 5.74
N ASP A 734 -24.52 -3.43 4.63
CA ASP A 734 -25.12 -3.56 3.30
C ASP A 734 -25.26 -5.03 2.87
N PHE A 735 -24.23 -5.84 3.12
CA PHE A 735 -24.26 -7.28 2.84
C PHE A 735 -25.38 -7.99 3.59
N VAL A 736 -25.58 -7.71 4.89
CA VAL A 736 -26.65 -8.31 5.69
C VAL A 736 -28.03 -7.89 5.18
N ARG A 737 -28.23 -6.60 4.85
CA ARG A 737 -29.50 -6.10 4.29
C ARG A 737 -29.83 -6.71 2.93
N ALA A 738 -28.85 -6.81 2.04
CA ALA A 738 -29.01 -7.44 0.74
C ALA A 738 -29.29 -8.95 0.89
N SER A 739 -28.62 -9.62 1.84
CA SER A 739 -28.88 -11.02 2.19
C SER A 739 -30.30 -11.24 2.70
N GLU A 740 -30.81 -10.39 3.60
CA GLU A 740 -32.21 -10.43 4.04
C GLU A 740 -33.17 -10.30 2.86
N THR A 741 -32.92 -9.35 1.96
CA THR A 741 -33.74 -9.10 0.77
C THR A 741 -33.74 -10.31 -0.17
N ALA A 742 -32.58 -10.93 -0.42
CA ALA A 742 -32.46 -12.14 -1.21
C ALA A 742 -33.20 -13.32 -0.56
N MET A 743 -33.08 -13.50 0.76
CA MET A 743 -33.81 -14.53 1.50
C MET A 743 -35.34 -14.35 1.39
N ARG A 744 -35.85 -13.11 1.40
CA ARG A 744 -37.27 -12.83 1.13
C ARG A 744 -37.68 -13.21 -0.29
N ARG A 745 -36.84 -12.97 -1.30
CA ARG A 745 -37.11 -13.42 -2.67
C ARG A 745 -37.20 -14.95 -2.75
N TYR A 746 -36.29 -15.67 -2.10
CA TYR A 746 -36.36 -17.14 -2.02
C TYR A 746 -37.56 -17.64 -1.22
N THR A 747 -37.98 -16.90 -0.19
CA THR A 747 -39.21 -17.19 0.57
C THR A 747 -40.43 -17.16 -0.35
N ASN A 748 -40.54 -16.13 -1.21
CA ASN A 748 -41.64 -16.07 -2.18
C ASN A 748 -41.61 -17.24 -3.17
N ARG A 749 -40.42 -17.68 -3.61
CA ARG A 749 -40.28 -18.86 -4.48
C ARG A 749 -40.64 -20.16 -3.75
N CYS A 750 -40.39 -20.26 -2.45
CA CYS A 750 -40.89 -21.34 -1.62
C CYS A 750 -42.43 -21.33 -1.54
N GLU A 751 -43.05 -20.16 -1.38
CA GLU A 751 -44.52 -20.03 -1.41
C GLU A 751 -45.11 -20.45 -2.76
N ASP A 752 -44.48 -20.07 -3.87
CA ASP A 752 -44.84 -20.54 -5.21
C ASP A 752 -44.73 -22.07 -5.32
N ALA A 753 -43.63 -22.64 -4.82
CA ALA A 753 -43.43 -24.09 -4.81
C ALA A 753 -44.47 -24.84 -3.94
N ILE A 754 -44.91 -24.24 -2.82
CA ILE A 754 -46.00 -24.78 -1.98
C ILE A 754 -47.32 -24.75 -2.76
N ARG A 755 -47.64 -23.60 -3.37
CA ARG A 755 -48.87 -23.42 -4.16
C ARG A 755 -48.94 -24.40 -5.33
N ASP A 756 -47.82 -24.60 -6.02
CA ASP A 756 -47.74 -25.40 -7.23
C ASP A 756 -47.43 -26.89 -6.93
N GLY A 757 -47.20 -27.26 -5.66
CA GLY A 757 -46.93 -28.63 -5.22
C GLY A 757 -45.55 -29.16 -5.62
N GLN A 758 -44.55 -28.29 -5.79
CA GLN A 758 -43.21 -28.61 -6.29
C GLN A 758 -42.22 -28.89 -5.14
N SER A 759 -42.16 -30.14 -4.67
CA SER A 759 -41.30 -30.54 -3.55
C SER A 759 -39.81 -30.23 -3.75
N GLN A 760 -39.27 -30.43 -4.96
CA GLN A 760 -37.85 -30.18 -5.22
C GLN A 760 -37.50 -28.69 -5.15
N HIS A 761 -38.33 -27.83 -5.75
CA HIS A 761 -38.15 -26.38 -5.70
C HIS A 761 -38.22 -25.84 -4.26
N MET A 762 -39.07 -26.42 -3.41
CA MET A 762 -39.11 -26.10 -1.98
C MET A 762 -37.77 -26.37 -1.29
N VAL A 763 -37.17 -27.54 -1.54
CA VAL A 763 -35.87 -27.94 -0.96
C VAL A 763 -34.73 -27.05 -1.48
N ASP A 764 -34.72 -26.77 -2.77
CA ASP A 764 -33.67 -25.98 -3.41
C ASP A 764 -33.66 -24.53 -2.90
N ASN A 765 -34.82 -23.88 -2.87
CA ASN A 765 -34.96 -22.50 -2.38
C ASN A 765 -34.65 -22.40 -0.88
N THR A 766 -35.13 -23.35 -0.07
CA THR A 766 -34.80 -23.43 1.38
C THR A 766 -33.30 -23.57 1.59
N SER A 767 -32.63 -24.37 0.77
CA SER A 767 -31.17 -24.54 0.85
C SER A 767 -30.44 -23.23 0.56
N GLN A 768 -30.95 -22.39 -0.34
CA GLN A 768 -30.38 -21.05 -0.58
C GLN A 768 -30.58 -20.12 0.61
N ILE A 769 -31.77 -20.12 1.23
CA ILE A 769 -32.04 -19.36 2.46
C ILE A 769 -31.05 -19.77 3.57
N ALA A 770 -30.85 -21.08 3.77
CA ALA A 770 -29.92 -21.60 4.77
C ALA A 770 -28.46 -21.23 4.46
N ARG A 771 -28.04 -21.25 3.18
CA ARG A 771 -26.70 -20.81 2.77
C ARG A 771 -26.48 -19.34 3.10
N LEU A 772 -27.41 -18.46 2.72
CA LEU A 772 -27.33 -17.04 3.04
C LEU A 772 -27.30 -16.77 4.55
N GLY A 773 -28.15 -17.45 5.33
CA GLY A 773 -28.12 -17.36 6.79
C GLY A 773 -26.77 -17.75 7.39
N ASN A 774 -26.13 -18.81 6.88
CA ASN A 774 -24.78 -19.19 7.29
C ASN A 774 -23.72 -18.17 6.85
N ARG A 775 -23.85 -17.54 5.67
CA ARG A 775 -22.94 -16.45 5.25
C ARG A 775 -23.05 -15.24 6.17
N VAL A 776 -24.27 -14.83 6.53
CA VAL A 776 -24.50 -13.74 7.50
C VAL A 776 -23.88 -14.09 8.86
N LEU A 777 -24.02 -15.33 9.31
CA LEU A 777 -23.37 -15.80 10.54
C LEU A 777 -21.84 -15.70 10.47
N MET A 778 -21.23 -16.05 9.33
CA MET A 778 -19.79 -15.91 9.14
C MET A 778 -19.36 -14.44 9.16
N ALA A 779 -20.11 -13.55 8.50
CA ALA A 779 -19.84 -12.12 8.49
C ALA A 779 -19.92 -11.52 9.91
N ALA A 780 -20.94 -11.88 10.68
CA ALA A 780 -21.10 -11.46 12.07
C ALA A 780 -19.94 -11.91 12.97
N LYS A 781 -19.51 -13.18 12.82
CA LYS A 781 -18.35 -13.70 13.57
C LYS A 781 -17.07 -12.99 13.19
N ASN A 782 -16.82 -12.76 11.91
CA ASN A 782 -15.64 -12.02 11.45
C ASN A 782 -15.63 -10.58 11.99
N GLU A 783 -16.79 -9.93 12.03
CA GLU A 783 -16.92 -8.57 12.59
C GLU A 783 -16.68 -8.55 14.10
N ALA A 784 -17.16 -9.57 14.83
CA ALA A 784 -16.87 -9.74 16.24
C ALA A 784 -15.38 -10.03 16.50
N ASP A 785 -14.75 -10.90 15.71
CA ASP A 785 -13.32 -11.22 15.80
C ASP A 785 -12.43 -10.00 15.47
N ASN A 786 -12.93 -9.07 14.65
CA ASN A 786 -12.22 -7.83 14.29
C ASN A 786 -12.29 -6.75 15.39
N SER A 787 -13.16 -6.89 16.39
CA SER A 787 -13.38 -5.88 17.42
C SER A 787 -12.89 -6.33 18.80
N GLU A 788 -12.20 -5.43 19.50
CA GLU A 788 -11.80 -5.60 20.91
C GLU A 788 -12.78 -4.92 21.88
N GLU A 789 -13.89 -4.37 21.41
CA GLU A 789 -14.89 -3.71 22.26
C GLU A 789 -15.86 -4.75 22.87
N PRO A 790 -15.83 -5.02 24.19
CA PRO A 790 -16.58 -6.14 24.77
C PRO A 790 -18.10 -6.04 24.58
N SER A 791 -18.67 -4.84 24.68
CA SER A 791 -20.11 -4.58 24.47
C SER A 791 -20.56 -4.87 23.04
N PHE A 792 -19.77 -4.47 22.05
CA PHE A 792 -20.04 -4.77 20.64
C PHE A 792 -19.92 -6.27 20.37
N VAL A 793 -18.81 -6.89 20.79
CA VAL A 793 -18.55 -8.33 20.61
C VAL A 793 -19.66 -9.17 21.24
N GLN A 794 -20.12 -8.83 22.45
CA GLN A 794 -21.21 -9.53 23.11
C GLN A 794 -22.54 -9.39 22.35
N ARG A 795 -22.91 -8.16 21.93
CA ARG A 795 -24.15 -7.91 21.17
C ARG A 795 -24.18 -8.68 19.85
N VAL A 796 -23.09 -8.62 19.08
CA VAL A 796 -22.99 -9.32 17.79
C VAL A 796 -23.01 -10.83 17.97
N ASN A 797 -22.27 -11.38 18.94
CA ASN A 797 -22.27 -12.81 19.22
C ASN A 797 -23.63 -13.33 19.72
N GLN A 798 -24.37 -12.52 20.47
CA GLN A 798 -25.73 -12.86 20.90
C GLN A 798 -26.69 -12.95 19.69
N ALA A 799 -26.69 -11.94 18.81
CA ALA A 799 -27.50 -11.95 17.59
C ALA A 799 -27.10 -13.10 16.65
N ALA A 800 -25.80 -13.35 16.50
CA ALA A 800 -25.26 -14.48 15.74
C ALA A 800 -25.72 -15.84 16.30
N SER A 801 -25.78 -15.99 17.62
CA SER A 801 -26.26 -17.20 18.28
C SER A 801 -27.76 -17.45 18.04
N GLN A 802 -28.57 -16.39 18.09
CA GLN A 802 -29.99 -16.45 17.75
C GLN A 802 -30.18 -16.90 16.29
N LEU A 803 -29.47 -16.28 15.35
CA LEU A 803 -29.47 -16.68 13.94
C LEU A 803 -29.07 -18.16 13.76
N HIS A 804 -28.00 -18.60 14.41
CA HIS A 804 -27.55 -19.98 14.33
C HIS A 804 -28.62 -20.97 14.82
N SER A 805 -29.35 -20.63 15.88
CA SER A 805 -30.43 -21.46 16.42
C SER A 805 -31.69 -21.48 15.54
N ALA A 806 -31.94 -20.44 14.73
CA ALA A 806 -33.12 -20.32 13.89
C ALA A 806 -33.03 -21.12 12.57
N ILE A 807 -31.82 -21.42 12.08
CA ILE A 807 -31.62 -22.11 10.79
C ILE A 807 -32.15 -23.57 10.81
N PRO A 808 -31.80 -24.44 11.78
CA PRO A 808 -32.21 -25.85 11.73
C PRO A 808 -33.73 -26.08 11.77
N PRO A 809 -34.52 -25.39 12.63
CA PRO A 809 -35.98 -25.52 12.61
C PRO A 809 -36.59 -25.15 11.26
N MET A 810 -36.13 -24.05 10.65
CA MET A 810 -36.59 -23.61 9.33
C MET A 810 -36.36 -24.69 8.26
N VAL A 811 -35.15 -25.26 8.20
CA VAL A 811 -34.82 -26.32 7.23
C VAL A 811 -35.64 -27.59 7.49
N ASN A 812 -35.83 -27.97 8.76
CA ASN A 812 -36.59 -29.18 9.09
C ASN A 812 -38.08 -29.03 8.77
N HIS A 813 -38.70 -27.88 9.05
CA HIS A 813 -40.09 -27.62 8.67
C HIS A 813 -40.25 -27.57 7.14
N ALA A 814 -39.30 -26.95 6.42
CA ALA A 814 -39.30 -26.97 4.96
C ALA A 814 -39.26 -28.39 4.37
N LYS A 815 -38.49 -29.31 4.99
CA LYS A 815 -38.49 -30.72 4.60
C LYS A 815 -39.85 -31.38 4.80
N GLN A 816 -40.56 -31.08 5.90
CA GLN A 816 -41.92 -31.60 6.12
C GLN A 816 -42.91 -31.07 5.07
N VAL A 817 -42.77 -29.80 4.70
CA VAL A 817 -43.54 -29.20 3.59
C VAL A 817 -43.19 -29.87 2.26
N ALA A 818 -41.93 -30.16 1.98
CA ALA A 818 -41.54 -30.85 0.76
C ALA A 818 -42.09 -32.30 0.70
N ILE A 819 -42.17 -32.99 1.84
CA ILE A 819 -42.77 -34.34 1.94
C ILE A 819 -44.28 -34.28 1.67
N ASN A 820 -44.99 -33.27 2.21
CA ASN A 820 -46.41 -33.10 1.99
C ASN A 820 -46.78 -31.62 1.71
N PRO A 821 -46.65 -31.14 0.45
CA PRO A 821 -46.85 -29.74 0.10
C PRO A 821 -48.27 -29.23 0.30
N ARG A 822 -49.25 -30.14 0.36
CA ARG A 822 -50.68 -29.82 0.53
C ARG A 822 -51.11 -29.68 1.99
N ASP A 823 -50.21 -29.99 2.94
CA ASP A 823 -50.49 -29.81 4.35
C ASP A 823 -50.28 -28.35 4.77
N HIS A 824 -51.39 -27.64 4.97
CA HIS A 824 -51.40 -26.25 5.42
C HIS A 824 -50.80 -26.08 6.82
N GLY A 825 -50.85 -27.10 7.69
CA GLY A 825 -50.26 -27.06 9.03
C GLY A 825 -48.72 -27.03 8.97
N ASN A 826 -48.12 -27.88 8.13
CA ASN A 826 -46.67 -27.87 7.93
C ASN A 826 -46.21 -26.58 7.25
N SER A 827 -47.00 -26.07 6.30
CA SER A 827 -46.71 -24.81 5.60
C SER A 827 -46.68 -23.63 6.58
N ASN A 828 -47.65 -23.54 7.50
CA ASN A 828 -47.68 -22.48 8.52
C ASN A 828 -46.51 -22.57 9.51
N ARG A 829 -46.15 -23.77 9.98
CA ARG A 829 -44.98 -23.95 10.86
C ARG A 829 -43.68 -23.52 10.18
N TRP A 830 -43.55 -23.80 8.88
CA TRP A 830 -42.41 -23.35 8.11
C TRP A 830 -42.38 -21.81 8.02
N ARG A 831 -43.51 -21.16 7.68
CA ARG A 831 -43.63 -19.68 7.65
C ARG A 831 -43.18 -19.04 8.97
N ASP A 832 -43.70 -19.53 10.09
CA ASP A 832 -43.33 -19.01 11.43
C ASP A 832 -41.81 -19.12 11.69
N SER A 833 -41.23 -20.29 11.37
CA SER A 833 -39.78 -20.51 11.53
C SER A 833 -38.93 -19.69 10.55
N ASN A 834 -39.42 -19.44 9.34
CA ASN A 834 -38.75 -18.63 8.34
C ASN A 834 -38.80 -17.14 8.69
N ASP A 835 -39.92 -16.64 9.19
CA ASP A 835 -40.05 -15.26 9.69
C ASP A 835 -39.15 -15.04 10.91
N HIS A 836 -39.06 -16.01 11.82
CA HIS A 836 -38.12 -15.95 12.95
C HIS A 836 -36.66 -15.89 12.47
N LEU A 837 -36.31 -16.67 11.44
CA LEU A 837 -34.98 -16.62 10.82
C LEU A 837 -34.69 -15.25 10.20
N LEU A 838 -35.62 -14.70 9.40
CA LEU A 838 -35.47 -13.38 8.77
C LEU A 838 -35.33 -12.26 9.81
N ASN A 839 -36.09 -12.32 10.89
CA ASN A 839 -35.97 -11.38 12.01
C ASN A 839 -34.60 -11.51 12.72
N SER A 840 -34.08 -12.73 12.86
CA SER A 840 -32.74 -12.96 13.42
C SER A 840 -31.62 -12.41 12.52
N VAL A 841 -31.75 -12.55 11.20
CA VAL A 841 -30.83 -11.94 10.23
C VAL A 841 -30.84 -10.42 10.33
N ARG A 842 -32.02 -9.81 10.42
CA ARG A 842 -32.15 -8.36 10.65
C ARG A 842 -31.51 -7.94 11.97
N GLY A 843 -31.75 -8.69 13.05
CA GLY A 843 -31.15 -8.44 14.35
C GLY A 843 -29.61 -8.47 14.35
N VAL A 844 -28.99 -9.30 13.50
CA VAL A 844 -27.54 -9.27 13.26
C VAL A 844 -27.12 -7.95 12.60
N GLY A 845 -27.87 -7.48 11.60
CA GLY A 845 -27.62 -6.18 10.96
C GLY A 845 -27.73 -5.00 11.93
N ASP A 846 -28.77 -5.00 12.78
CA ASP A 846 -28.96 -4.00 13.85
C ASP A 846 -27.80 -4.02 14.85
N ALA A 847 -27.37 -5.21 15.28
CA ALA A 847 -26.25 -5.37 16.21
C ALA A 847 -24.93 -4.83 15.66
N ILE A 848 -24.65 -5.06 14.37
CA ILE A 848 -23.44 -4.59 13.69
C ILE A 848 -23.48 -3.08 13.43
N THR A 849 -24.61 -2.55 12.95
CA THR A 849 -24.74 -1.12 12.62
C THR A 849 -24.94 -0.23 13.84
N GLY A 850 -25.29 -0.79 14.99
CA GLY A 850 -25.54 -0.03 16.22
C GLY A 850 -26.88 0.70 16.23
N LEU A 851 -27.75 0.45 15.27
CA LEU A 851 -29.13 0.92 15.30
C LEU A 851 -29.89 0.09 16.36
N PRO A 852 -30.53 0.72 17.36
CA PRO A 852 -31.35 -0.03 18.31
C PRO A 852 -32.48 -0.71 17.53
N SER A 853 -32.60 -2.03 17.68
CA SER A 853 -33.80 -2.75 17.25
C SER A 853 -35.00 -2.03 17.87
N VAL A 854 -35.84 -1.46 17.01
CA VAL A 854 -37.12 -0.87 17.41
C VAL A 854 -38.06 -2.03 17.78
N ASN A 855 -37.78 -2.68 18.90
CA ASN A 855 -38.75 -3.50 19.60
C ASN A 855 -39.63 -2.55 20.42
N HIS A 856 -40.93 -2.64 20.20
CA HIS A 856 -42.01 -1.89 20.84
C HIS A 856 -42.14 -2.12 22.36
N HIS A 857 -41.08 -1.98 23.14
CA HIS A 857 -41.16 -1.88 24.60
C HIS A 857 -40.43 -0.61 25.00
N ALA A 858 -41.23 0.38 25.42
CA ALA A 858 -40.80 1.69 25.83
C ALA A 858 -39.57 1.62 26.76
N ALA A 859 -38.48 2.27 26.36
CA ALA A 859 -37.44 2.64 27.31
C ALA A 859 -38.08 3.57 28.35
N PRO A 860 -37.87 3.36 29.66
CA PRO A 860 -38.36 4.29 30.66
C PRO A 860 -37.65 5.62 30.45
N ALA A 861 -38.43 6.69 30.26
CA ALA A 861 -37.91 8.04 30.34
C ALA A 861 -37.13 8.22 31.65
N PRO A 862 -36.03 9.00 31.65
CA PRO A 862 -35.28 9.27 32.88
C PRO A 862 -36.23 9.89 33.92
N GLN A 863 -36.48 9.17 35.00
CA GLN A 863 -37.29 9.61 36.12
C GLN A 863 -36.56 10.77 36.83
N HIS A 864 -36.97 12.00 36.52
CA HIS A 864 -36.78 13.11 37.44
C HIS A 864 -37.76 12.93 38.60
N GLN A 865 -37.23 12.79 39.82
CA GLN A 865 -38.01 12.88 41.05
C GLN A 865 -38.61 14.30 41.16
N PRO A 866 -39.92 14.47 41.36
CA PRO A 866 -40.51 15.78 41.59
C PRO A 866 -40.52 16.11 43.09
N ALA A 867 -40.15 17.34 43.42
CA ALA A 867 -40.46 17.97 44.71
C ALA A 867 -41.93 18.47 44.74
N PRO A 868 -42.54 18.66 45.92
CA PRO A 868 -43.99 18.52 46.11
C PRO A 868 -44.86 19.75 45.79
N PHE A 869 -46.01 19.46 45.16
CA PHE A 869 -47.35 20.07 45.26
C PHE A 869 -47.54 21.60 45.24
N GLN A 870 -48.39 22.10 44.32
CA GLN A 870 -49.71 22.70 44.65
C GLN A 870 -50.63 22.91 43.41
N HIS A 871 -51.78 22.22 43.45
CA HIS A 871 -53.14 22.52 42.95
C HIS A 871 -53.40 23.35 41.66
N ARG A 872 -54.04 22.73 40.65
CA ARG A 872 -55.50 22.76 40.25
C ARG A 872 -55.72 23.79 39.12
N ASN A 873 -56.50 23.60 38.05
CA ASN A 873 -57.52 22.61 37.66
C ASN A 873 -57.97 22.93 36.20
N TYR A 874 -58.41 21.91 35.43
CA TYR A 874 -59.38 21.91 34.30
C TYR A 874 -59.06 22.72 33.01
N GLU A 875 -59.37 22.33 31.76
CA GLU A 875 -60.23 21.28 31.16
C GLU A 875 -59.91 21.11 29.64
N ASP A 876 -60.52 20.08 29.02
CA ASP A 876 -60.38 19.47 27.69
C ASP A 876 -60.53 20.33 26.40
N HIS A 877 -59.85 19.94 25.30
CA HIS A 877 -60.43 19.23 24.12
C HIS A 877 -59.55 19.22 22.84
N HIS A 878 -59.35 18.00 22.31
CA HIS A 878 -59.31 17.55 20.89
C HIS A 878 -58.34 18.09 19.80
N SER A 879 -57.64 17.09 19.20
CA SER A 879 -57.44 16.82 17.75
C SER A 879 -56.10 17.13 17.05
N GLN A 880 -55.50 16.05 16.53
CA GLN A 880 -54.79 15.87 15.25
C GLN A 880 -53.80 16.95 14.75
N HIS A 881 -52.50 16.63 14.76
CA HIS A 881 -51.65 16.46 13.57
C HIS A 881 -50.16 16.41 13.98
N ALA A 882 -49.44 15.46 13.39
CA ALA A 882 -47.99 15.35 13.49
C ALA A 882 -47.31 16.49 12.71
N ALA A 883 -46.39 17.20 13.35
CA ALA A 883 -45.36 17.99 12.68
C ALA A 883 -44.16 18.19 13.62
N THR A 884 -42.97 17.92 13.09
CA THR A 884 -41.66 18.31 13.61
C THR A 884 -41.57 19.83 13.83
N PRO A 885 -40.94 20.35 14.90
CA PRO A 885 -40.79 21.79 15.06
C PRO A 885 -39.66 22.30 14.16
N ASN A 886 -40.05 22.86 13.03
CA ASN A 886 -39.19 23.69 12.18
C ASN A 886 -39.26 25.12 12.74
N HIS A 887 -38.20 25.62 13.38
CA HIS A 887 -38.11 27.03 13.76
C HIS A 887 -37.07 27.73 12.89
N TYR A 888 -37.50 28.09 11.67
CA TYR A 888 -36.95 29.22 10.94
C TYR A 888 -37.71 30.47 11.40
N GLN A 889 -37.05 31.37 12.12
CA GLN A 889 -37.42 32.79 12.08
C GLN A 889 -36.49 33.47 11.08
N SER A 890 -37.10 33.88 9.98
CA SER A 890 -36.52 34.70 8.93
C SER A 890 -36.40 36.14 9.43
N SER A 891 -35.20 36.70 9.47
CA SER A 891 -35.00 38.15 9.50
C SER A 891 -35.11 38.67 8.06
N GLN A 892 -36.34 39.01 7.64
CA GLN A 892 -36.60 39.78 6.43
C GLN A 892 -36.18 41.23 6.65
N SER A 893 -35.21 41.71 5.88
CA SER A 893 -35.03 43.13 5.61
C SER A 893 -36.07 43.59 4.60
N ILE A 894 -37.01 44.43 5.02
CA ILE A 894 -37.89 45.18 4.12
C ILE A 894 -37.15 46.49 3.77
N VAL A 895 -36.86 46.68 2.48
CA VAL A 895 -36.57 48.00 1.92
C VAL A 895 -37.53 48.22 0.77
N ASP A 896 -38.33 49.28 0.88
CA ASP A 896 -38.90 50.12 -0.19
C ASP A 896 -40.07 50.92 0.43
N SER A 897 -40.23 52.22 0.30
CA SER A 897 -39.77 53.20 -0.69
C SER A 897 -39.78 54.59 -0.05
N ILE A 898 -38.97 55.53 -0.55
CA ILE A 898 -39.41 56.85 -1.09
C ILE A 898 -38.17 57.71 -1.40
N ALA A 899 -38.25 58.37 -2.56
CA ALA A 899 -37.23 59.14 -3.25
C ALA A 899 -36.73 60.42 -2.52
N ALA A 900 -35.53 60.84 -2.92
CA ALA A 900 -34.81 62.02 -2.46
C ALA A 900 -35.57 63.35 -2.68
N LYS A 901 -35.47 64.26 -1.70
CA LYS A 901 -35.82 65.68 -1.87
C LYS A 901 -34.78 66.59 -1.20
N ALA A 902 -34.40 67.62 -1.96
CA ALA A 902 -33.36 68.61 -1.68
C ALA A 902 -33.72 69.58 -0.52
N PRO A 903 -32.74 70.33 0.03
CA PRO A 903 -32.83 70.98 1.34
C PRO A 903 -33.55 72.34 1.25
N SER A 904 -34.43 72.61 2.20
CA SER A 904 -34.99 73.94 2.49
C SER A 904 -35.82 73.88 3.79
N PRO A 905 -36.17 75.02 4.41
CA PRO A 905 -35.33 76.02 5.06
C PRO A 905 -35.53 76.00 6.61
N PRO A 906 -34.60 76.55 7.41
CA PRO A 906 -34.67 76.49 8.87
C PRO A 906 -35.48 77.65 9.42
N ILE A 907 -36.56 77.43 10.18
CA ILE A 907 -37.28 78.44 11.00
C ILE A 907 -38.42 77.72 11.74
N VAL A 908 -38.79 77.91 13.01
CA VAL A 908 -38.33 78.71 14.15
C VAL A 908 -39.04 78.15 15.40
N HIS A 909 -38.30 77.82 16.46
CA HIS A 909 -38.70 78.15 17.83
C HIS A 909 -37.77 79.30 18.28
N HIS A 910 -38.34 80.46 18.57
CA HIS A 910 -37.67 81.61 19.22
C HIS A 910 -38.21 81.65 20.66
N ARG A 911 -37.46 81.97 21.73
CA ARG A 911 -36.43 83.02 21.85
C ARG A 911 -35.62 82.90 23.17
N MET A 912 -34.28 82.88 23.07
CA MET A 912 -33.18 83.61 23.79
C MET A 912 -33.52 84.51 25.04
N VAL A 913 -32.70 84.72 26.11
CA VAL A 913 -31.22 84.85 26.33
C VAL A 913 -30.79 84.60 27.83
N VAL A 914 -29.67 83.87 28.01
CA VAL A 914 -28.47 83.91 28.92
C VAL A 914 -28.38 84.69 30.27
N ARG A 915 -27.56 84.09 31.18
CA ARG A 915 -26.75 84.53 32.37
C ARG A 915 -27.40 84.36 33.77
N GLU A 916 -26.76 83.92 34.87
CA GLU A 916 -25.35 83.84 35.35
C GLU A 916 -25.25 82.88 36.60
N GLU A 917 -24.04 82.55 37.10
CA GLU A 917 -23.67 81.55 38.15
C GLU A 917 -24.12 81.83 39.62
N ILE A 918 -24.10 80.80 40.53
CA ILE A 918 -23.72 80.77 42.00
C ILE A 918 -24.16 79.43 42.75
N PRO A 919 -23.49 78.93 43.86
CA PRO A 919 -23.24 77.49 44.16
C PRO A 919 -23.67 76.86 45.56
N ALA A 920 -23.28 75.56 45.79
CA ALA A 920 -23.07 74.74 47.06
C ALA A 920 -24.23 73.81 47.58
N PRO A 921 -24.07 72.75 48.47
CA PRO A 921 -22.93 72.24 49.30
C PRO A 921 -22.74 70.65 49.39
N PRO A 922 -21.81 70.07 50.23
CA PRO A 922 -21.27 68.68 50.10
C PRO A 922 -21.56 67.66 51.25
N ARG A 923 -21.32 66.34 51.05
CA ARG A 923 -21.14 65.25 52.08
C ARG A 923 -20.83 63.85 51.45
N PRO A 924 -20.43 62.80 52.21
CA PRO A 924 -19.15 62.42 52.88
C PRO A 924 -18.45 61.15 52.26
N PRO A 925 -17.28 60.63 52.72
CA PRO A 925 -16.68 59.37 52.23
C PRO A 925 -16.94 58.16 53.18
N PRO A 926 -17.26 56.93 52.69
CA PRO A 926 -16.30 55.79 52.50
C PRO A 926 -16.78 54.74 51.43
N PRO A 927 -16.20 53.52 51.21
CA PRO A 927 -14.94 52.89 51.63
C PRO A 927 -14.00 52.53 50.43
N VAL A 928 -12.79 52.07 50.74
CA VAL A 928 -11.77 51.59 49.79
C VAL A 928 -12.26 50.37 49.00
N GLU A 929 -12.41 50.49 47.68
CA GLU A 929 -12.59 49.36 46.76
C GLU A 929 -11.27 48.59 46.62
N ILE A 930 -11.26 47.34 47.09
CA ILE A 930 -10.26 46.36 46.69
C ILE A 930 -10.56 46.01 45.24
N SER A 931 -9.79 46.58 44.31
CA SER A 931 -9.82 46.20 42.91
C SER A 931 -9.39 44.73 42.78
N PRO A 932 -10.07 43.89 41.96
CA PRO A 932 -9.50 42.59 41.62
C PRO A 932 -8.12 42.79 40.97
N PRO A 933 -7.15 41.90 41.21
CA PRO A 933 -5.80 42.06 40.69
C PRO A 933 -5.86 42.27 39.17
N PRO A 934 -5.02 43.15 38.59
CA PRO A 934 -5.03 43.39 37.16
C PRO A 934 -4.80 42.05 36.47
N ARG A 935 -5.75 41.67 35.59
CA ARG A 935 -5.58 40.51 34.73
C ARG A 935 -4.29 40.77 33.93
N PRO A 936 -3.26 39.91 34.00
CA PRO A 936 -2.11 40.04 33.11
C PRO A 936 -2.64 40.09 31.68
N PRO A 937 -2.01 40.85 30.76
CA PRO A 937 -2.41 40.81 29.37
C PRO A 937 -2.49 39.33 28.96
N PRO A 938 -3.61 38.85 28.40
CA PRO A 938 -3.60 37.51 27.84
C PRO A 938 -2.41 37.43 26.89
N PRO A 939 -1.65 36.32 26.87
CA PRO A 939 -0.69 36.11 25.80
C PRO A 939 -1.43 36.39 24.48
N PRO A 940 -0.82 37.07 23.50
CA PRO A 940 -1.47 37.28 22.22
C PRO A 940 -1.97 35.90 21.76
N GLU A 941 -3.30 35.75 21.63
CA GLU A 941 -3.87 34.64 20.88
C GLU A 941 -3.46 34.94 19.44
N VAL A 942 -2.23 34.58 19.09
CA VAL A 942 -1.86 34.37 17.69
C VAL A 942 -2.74 33.21 17.26
N ASP A 943 -3.77 33.52 16.47
CA ASP A 943 -4.53 32.49 15.78
C ASP A 943 -3.56 31.80 14.84
N GLU A 944 -3.01 30.66 15.28
CA GLU A 944 -2.10 29.83 14.48
C GLU A 944 -2.70 29.50 13.10
N GLU A 945 -4.03 29.53 12.98
CA GLU A 945 -4.73 29.34 11.72
C GLU A 945 -4.71 30.60 10.83
N GLU A 946 -4.76 31.81 11.41
CA GLU A 946 -4.60 33.07 10.69
C GLU A 946 -3.16 33.25 10.20
N GLU A 947 -2.15 32.87 11.00
CA GLU A 947 -0.75 32.85 10.56
C GLU A 947 -0.52 31.82 9.45
N THR A 948 -1.13 30.64 9.57
CA THR A 948 -1.10 29.62 8.52
C THR A 948 -1.75 30.15 7.24
N ARG A 949 -2.90 30.82 7.33
CA ARG A 949 -3.60 31.45 6.19
C ARG A 949 -2.72 32.54 5.55
N ALA A 950 -2.20 33.46 6.36
CA ALA A 950 -1.33 34.55 5.92
C ALA A 950 -0.03 34.04 5.26
N PHE A 951 0.52 32.92 5.74
CA PHE A 951 1.65 32.26 5.10
C PHE A 951 1.30 31.81 3.68
N TRP A 952 0.21 31.07 3.49
CA TRP A 952 -0.17 30.56 2.17
C TRP A 952 -0.68 31.65 1.21
N GLU A 953 -1.23 32.75 1.72
CA GLU A 953 -1.53 33.95 0.91
C GLU A 953 -0.26 34.62 0.37
N ARG A 954 0.83 34.62 1.15
CA ARG A 954 2.14 35.14 0.73
C ARG A 954 2.90 34.19 -0.19
N TYR A 955 2.55 32.90 -0.20
CA TYR A 955 3.22 31.86 -0.96
C TYR A 955 2.26 31.03 -1.84
N PRO A 956 1.59 31.66 -2.83
CA PRO A 956 0.69 30.96 -3.74
C PRO A 956 1.46 30.01 -4.69
N LEU A 957 0.78 28.97 -5.19
CA LEU A 957 1.32 28.12 -6.26
C LEU A 957 1.56 28.98 -7.51
N PRO A 958 2.79 29.02 -8.06
CA PRO A 958 3.06 29.74 -9.30
C PRO A 958 2.33 29.06 -10.47
N GLN A 959 1.59 29.83 -11.28
CA GLN A 959 0.84 29.31 -12.43
C GLN A 959 1.73 28.72 -13.55
N ALA A 960 3.05 28.95 -13.52
CA ALA A 960 3.96 28.66 -14.63
C ALA A 960 5.30 27.97 -14.26
N SER A 961 5.52 27.53 -13.02
CA SER A 961 6.78 26.86 -12.64
C SER A 961 6.54 25.57 -11.85
N SER A 962 7.00 24.44 -12.38
CA SER A 962 7.00 23.12 -11.75
C SER A 962 7.92 23.10 -10.51
N GLN A 963 7.39 23.51 -9.37
CA GLN A 963 8.05 23.36 -8.07
C GLN A 963 7.45 22.14 -7.34
N PRO A 964 8.00 20.93 -7.54
CA PRO A 964 7.37 19.69 -7.06
C PRO A 964 7.35 19.58 -5.53
N ILE A 965 8.37 20.09 -4.82
CA ILE A 965 8.38 20.15 -3.34
C ILE A 965 7.27 21.07 -2.83
N LEU A 966 7.11 22.25 -3.45
CA LEU A 966 6.04 23.19 -3.09
C LEU A 966 4.66 22.59 -3.38
N SER A 967 4.51 21.89 -4.50
CA SER A 967 3.28 21.16 -4.85
C SER A 967 2.93 20.10 -3.80
N ALA A 968 3.91 19.31 -3.34
CA ALA A 968 3.71 18.32 -2.28
C ALA A 968 3.25 18.97 -0.96
N ALA A 969 3.86 20.11 -0.60
CA ALA A 969 3.48 20.88 0.59
C ALA A 969 2.04 21.42 0.49
N HIS A 970 1.66 21.99 -0.67
CA HIS A 970 0.30 22.45 -0.94
C HIS A 970 -0.72 21.30 -0.94
N SER A 971 -0.36 20.13 -1.48
CA SER A 971 -1.21 18.94 -1.49
C SER A 971 -1.55 18.47 -0.07
N LEU A 972 -0.55 18.41 0.82
CA LEU A 972 -0.77 18.12 2.24
C LEU A 972 -1.61 19.21 2.90
N HIS A 973 -1.29 20.49 2.69
CA HIS A 973 -2.06 21.60 3.25
C HIS A 973 -3.54 21.58 2.82
N ALA A 974 -3.81 21.30 1.54
CA ALA A 974 -5.17 21.23 1.00
C ALA A 974 -6.00 20.11 1.66
N GLU A 975 -5.38 18.98 2.03
CA GLU A 975 -6.05 17.94 2.80
C GLU A 975 -6.31 18.38 4.25
N LEU A 976 -5.35 19.09 4.86
CA LEU A 976 -5.41 19.49 6.27
C LEU A 976 -6.32 20.69 6.53
N ARG A 977 -6.53 21.57 5.53
CA ARG A 977 -7.32 22.81 5.70
C ARG A 977 -8.78 22.54 6.10
N GLN A 978 -9.31 21.37 5.73
CA GLN A 978 -10.68 20.98 6.08
C GLN A 978 -10.83 20.65 7.57
N TRP A 979 -9.73 20.43 8.30
CA TRP A 979 -9.71 20.02 9.70
C TRP A 979 -9.29 21.17 10.62
N SER A 980 -10.03 21.34 11.72
CA SER A 980 -9.57 22.19 12.83
C SER A 980 -8.36 21.55 13.52
N SER A 981 -7.34 22.37 13.85
CA SER A 981 -6.21 21.93 14.70
C SER A 981 -6.50 22.04 16.19
N GLN A 982 -7.62 22.67 16.58
CA GLN A 982 -8.01 22.76 17.99
C GLN A 982 -8.25 21.35 18.55
N GLU A 983 -7.56 21.01 19.63
CA GLU A 983 -7.64 19.68 20.28
C GLU A 983 -7.28 18.51 19.33
N ASN A 984 -6.44 18.76 18.32
CA ASN A 984 -5.96 17.72 17.40
C ASN A 984 -4.47 17.95 17.05
N GLU A 985 -3.59 17.41 17.90
CA GLU A 985 -2.14 17.55 17.76
C GLU A 985 -1.59 16.87 16.49
N ILE A 986 -2.25 15.84 15.96
CA ILE A 986 -1.86 15.19 14.70
C ILE A 986 -2.03 16.18 13.55
N VAL A 987 -3.20 16.83 13.45
CA VAL A 987 -3.48 17.84 12.43
C VAL A 987 -2.57 19.06 12.59
N ALA A 988 -2.32 19.50 13.82
CA ALA A 988 -1.43 20.62 14.11
C ALA A 988 0.03 20.33 13.68
N ALA A 989 0.57 19.16 14.01
CA ALA A 989 1.90 18.73 13.59
C ALA A 989 2.00 18.59 12.05
N ALA A 990 0.99 18.01 11.41
CA ALA A 990 0.96 17.89 9.95
C ALA A 990 0.87 19.27 9.24
N LYS A 991 0.13 20.24 9.80
CA LYS A 991 0.07 21.62 9.28
C LYS A 991 1.44 22.30 9.36
N ARG A 992 2.15 22.13 10.49
CA ARG A 992 3.53 22.60 10.64
C ARG A 992 4.47 21.98 9.61
N MET A 993 4.35 20.68 9.36
CA MET A 993 5.14 20.00 8.32
C MET A 993 4.91 20.59 6.92
N ALA A 994 3.66 20.89 6.55
CA ALA A 994 3.35 21.51 5.26
C ALA A 994 4.01 22.89 5.09
N ILE A 995 3.98 23.73 6.13
CA ILE A 995 4.64 25.04 6.12
C ILE A 995 6.16 24.88 6.01
N LEU A 996 6.75 24.01 6.82
CA LEU A 996 8.19 23.74 6.79
C LEU A 996 8.63 23.17 5.44
N MET A 997 7.82 22.31 4.80
CA MET A 997 8.12 21.78 3.47
C MET A 997 8.04 22.85 2.37
N ALA A 998 7.10 23.80 2.47
CA ALA A 998 7.06 24.96 1.59
C ALA A 998 8.31 25.85 1.76
N ARG A 999 8.78 26.03 3.00
CA ARG A 999 10.05 26.73 3.30
C ARG A 999 11.25 25.95 2.74
N LEU A 1000 11.28 24.63 2.87
CA LEU A 1000 12.32 23.77 2.30
C LEU A 1000 12.43 23.97 0.77
N SER A 1001 11.29 24.07 0.07
CA SER A 1001 11.26 24.34 -1.38
C SER A 1001 12.00 25.62 -1.79
N GLN A 1002 11.98 26.66 -0.95
CA GLN A 1002 12.70 27.92 -1.20
C GLN A 1002 14.19 27.76 -0.92
N LEU A 1003 14.53 27.20 0.24
CA LEU A 1003 15.90 27.00 0.71
C LEU A 1003 16.72 26.12 -0.25
N VAL A 1004 16.10 25.10 -0.83
CA VAL A 1004 16.75 24.19 -1.79
C VAL A 1004 17.14 24.89 -3.10
N ARG A 1005 16.48 25.98 -3.46
CA ARG A 1005 16.80 26.83 -4.61
C ARG A 1005 17.80 27.94 -4.28
N GLY A 1006 18.18 28.10 -3.01
CA GLY A 1006 18.98 29.23 -2.54
C GLY A 1006 18.18 30.52 -2.38
N GLU A 1007 16.84 30.45 -2.42
CA GLU A 1007 15.97 31.60 -2.21
C GLU A 1007 15.70 31.77 -0.70
N GLY A 1008 16.15 32.88 -0.12
CA GLY A 1008 15.70 33.31 1.21
C GLY A 1008 16.28 32.58 2.43
N GLY A 1009 17.44 31.92 2.31
CA GLY A 1009 18.16 31.38 3.47
C GLY A 1009 19.50 30.72 3.15
N THR A 1010 20.20 30.32 4.21
CA THR A 1010 21.57 29.78 4.21
C THR A 1010 21.62 28.25 4.10
N LYS A 1011 22.82 27.68 3.88
CA LYS A 1011 23.03 26.22 3.96
C LYS A 1011 22.61 25.66 5.31
N LYS A 1012 22.82 26.43 6.37
CA LYS A 1012 22.40 26.11 7.74
C LYS A 1012 20.88 26.07 7.88
N ASP A 1013 20.19 27.07 7.33
CA ASP A 1013 18.72 27.12 7.35
C ASP A 1013 18.10 25.91 6.64
N LEU A 1014 18.71 25.45 5.52
CA LEU A 1014 18.25 24.24 4.82
C LEU A 1014 18.33 22.99 5.71
N ILE A 1015 19.46 22.80 6.40
CA ILE A 1015 19.68 21.65 7.28
C ILE A 1015 18.75 21.71 8.50
N ASP A 1016 18.60 22.88 9.11
CA ASP A 1016 17.75 23.06 10.30
C ASP A 1016 16.26 22.95 9.95
N CYS A 1017 15.85 23.38 8.75
CA CYS A 1017 14.50 23.16 8.25
C CYS A 1017 14.20 21.66 8.08
N ALA A 1018 15.10 20.87 7.50
CA ALA A 1018 14.94 19.43 7.35
C ALA A 1018 14.86 18.70 8.71
N LYS A 1019 15.61 19.17 9.73
CA LYS A 1019 15.49 18.66 11.10
C LYS A 1019 14.12 18.98 11.72
N ALA A 1020 13.65 20.22 11.59
CA ALA A 1020 12.33 20.61 12.11
C ALA A 1020 11.18 19.81 11.46
N ILE A 1021 11.31 19.47 10.16
CA ILE A 1021 10.37 18.56 9.47
C ILE A 1021 10.44 17.16 10.10
N ALA A 1022 11.65 16.63 10.33
CA ALA A 1022 11.83 15.31 10.93
C ALA A 1022 11.26 15.25 12.36
N ASP A 1023 11.51 16.25 13.20
CA ASP A 1023 10.98 16.32 14.57
C ASP A 1023 9.45 16.40 14.57
N SER A 1024 8.87 17.19 13.66
CA SER A 1024 7.41 17.26 13.50
C SER A 1024 6.82 15.94 13.00
N SER A 1025 7.54 15.21 12.14
CA SER A 1025 7.13 13.90 11.64
C SER A 1025 7.17 12.82 12.73
N GLU A 1026 8.14 12.88 13.65
CA GLU A 1026 8.22 11.99 14.81
C GLU A 1026 7.01 12.18 15.72
N GLU A 1027 6.56 13.42 15.91
CA GLU A 1027 5.36 13.73 16.67
C GLU A 1027 4.08 13.16 16.04
N VAL A 1028 3.93 13.29 14.71
CA VAL A 1028 2.83 12.64 13.96
C VAL A 1028 2.86 11.12 14.17
N THR A 1029 4.02 10.50 14.00
CA THR A 1029 4.21 9.05 14.21
C THR A 1029 3.84 8.64 15.64
N ARG A 1030 4.33 9.36 16.65
CA ARG A 1030 4.09 9.05 18.06
C ARG A 1030 2.59 9.09 18.39
N LEU A 1031 1.90 10.15 17.99
CA LEU A 1031 0.48 10.35 18.24
C LEU A 1031 -0.38 9.32 17.48
N ALA A 1032 -0.04 9.05 16.22
CA ALA A 1032 -0.75 8.05 15.42
C ALA A 1032 -0.59 6.63 15.98
N VAL A 1033 0.59 6.25 16.48
CA VAL A 1033 0.79 4.97 17.19
C VAL A 1033 -0.02 4.92 18.49
N GLN A 1034 -0.09 6.03 19.25
CA GLN A 1034 -0.93 6.07 20.45
C GLN A 1034 -2.40 5.88 20.13
N LEU A 1035 -2.91 6.53 19.08
CA LEU A 1035 -4.26 6.33 18.59
C LEU A 1035 -4.50 4.88 18.15
N ALA A 1036 -3.58 4.30 17.38
CA ALA A 1036 -3.66 2.90 16.94
C ALA A 1036 -3.79 1.93 18.13
N ARG A 1037 -3.05 2.16 19.23
CA ARG A 1037 -3.15 1.34 20.45
C ARG A 1037 -4.51 1.41 21.14
N GLN A 1038 -5.21 2.55 21.00
CA GLN A 1038 -6.54 2.74 21.59
C GLN A 1038 -7.67 2.30 20.65
N CYS A 1039 -7.37 2.04 19.38
CA CYS A 1039 -8.33 1.55 18.41
C CYS A 1039 -8.72 0.10 18.73
N THR A 1040 -10.03 -0.13 18.87
CA THR A 1040 -10.63 -1.45 19.12
C THR A 1040 -10.80 -2.25 17.84
N ASP A 1041 -10.77 -1.63 16.67
CA ASP A 1041 -10.87 -2.31 15.38
C ASP A 1041 -9.48 -2.75 14.91
N VAL A 1042 -9.28 -4.08 14.79
CA VAL A 1042 -7.98 -4.68 14.49
C VAL A 1042 -7.52 -4.33 13.07
N LYS A 1043 -8.43 -4.34 12.08
CA LYS A 1043 -8.11 -3.97 10.68
C LYS A 1043 -7.71 -2.50 10.59
N MET A 1044 -8.47 -1.59 11.19
CA MET A 1044 -8.17 -0.15 11.15
C MET A 1044 -6.85 0.17 11.85
N ARG A 1045 -6.60 -0.45 13.01
CA ARG A 1045 -5.32 -0.35 13.73
C ARG A 1045 -4.15 -0.81 12.87
N THR A 1046 -4.28 -1.96 12.21
CA THR A 1046 -3.22 -2.52 11.36
C THR A 1046 -2.93 -1.61 10.18
N ALA A 1047 -3.98 -1.09 9.52
CA ALA A 1047 -3.84 -0.14 8.41
C ALA A 1047 -3.11 1.15 8.85
N LEU A 1048 -3.47 1.71 10.01
CA LEU A 1048 -2.79 2.90 10.55
C LEU A 1048 -1.30 2.65 10.85
N LEU A 1049 -0.97 1.52 11.47
CA LEU A 1049 0.42 1.17 11.78
C LEU A 1049 1.28 0.96 10.51
N GLN A 1050 0.73 0.32 9.47
CA GLN A 1050 1.42 0.10 8.19
C GLN A 1050 1.75 1.40 7.45
N VAL A 1051 0.91 2.42 7.56
CA VAL A 1051 1.18 3.72 6.93
C VAL A 1051 2.19 4.52 7.76
N VAL A 1052 2.05 4.48 9.08
CA VAL A 1052 2.90 5.24 10.03
C VAL A 1052 4.34 4.75 10.09
N GLU A 1053 4.59 3.44 9.92
CA GLU A 1053 5.95 2.87 10.00
C GLU A 1053 6.92 3.38 8.93
N ARG A 1054 6.39 3.97 7.84
CA ARG A 1054 7.17 4.54 6.73
C ARG A 1054 7.82 5.88 7.09
N ILE A 1055 7.12 6.69 7.88
CA ILE A 1055 7.48 8.09 8.19
C ILE A 1055 8.90 8.23 8.76
N PRO A 1056 9.33 7.45 9.79
CA PRO A 1056 10.66 7.61 10.39
C PRO A 1056 11.82 7.39 9.41
N THR A 1057 11.65 6.42 8.49
CA THR A 1057 12.65 6.11 7.47
C THR A 1057 12.78 7.25 6.46
N ILE A 1058 11.65 7.73 5.94
CA ILE A 1058 11.61 8.82 4.95
C ILE A 1058 12.15 10.12 5.56
N ALA A 1059 11.79 10.45 6.80
CA ALA A 1059 12.30 11.62 7.52
C ALA A 1059 13.81 11.56 7.77
N THR A 1060 14.36 10.36 8.01
CA THR A 1060 15.80 10.15 8.14
C THR A 1060 16.51 10.39 6.80
N GLN A 1061 15.96 9.87 5.71
CA GLN A 1061 16.46 10.14 4.36
C GLN A 1061 16.41 11.63 4.00
N LEU A 1062 15.35 12.35 4.40
CA LEU A 1062 15.23 13.80 4.19
C LEU A 1062 16.42 14.54 4.79
N LYS A 1063 16.80 14.24 6.04
CA LYS A 1063 17.96 14.87 6.71
C LYS A 1063 19.26 14.65 5.93
N ILE A 1064 19.46 13.45 5.40
CA ILE A 1064 20.67 13.11 4.63
C ILE A 1064 20.67 13.86 3.29
N LEU A 1065 19.58 13.78 2.53
CA LEU A 1065 19.45 14.42 1.21
C LEU A 1065 19.54 15.95 1.31
N SER A 1066 18.93 16.56 2.33
CA SER A 1066 19.07 18.00 2.58
C SER A 1066 20.50 18.39 2.95
N THR A 1067 21.24 17.55 3.68
CA THR A 1067 22.66 17.79 3.97
C THR A 1067 23.50 17.71 2.69
N VAL A 1068 23.26 16.71 1.83
CA VAL A 1068 23.94 16.59 0.52
C VAL A 1068 23.64 17.82 -0.33
N LYS A 1069 22.37 18.21 -0.47
CA LYS A 1069 21.98 19.41 -1.23
C LYS A 1069 22.60 20.68 -0.65
N ALA A 1070 22.71 20.80 0.67
CA ALA A 1070 23.36 21.93 1.31
C ALA A 1070 24.84 22.06 0.89
N THR A 1071 25.54 20.95 0.66
CA THR A 1071 26.91 21.01 0.14
C THR A 1071 27.02 21.50 -1.30
N MET A 1072 25.91 21.53 -2.06
CA MET A 1072 25.87 21.91 -3.48
C MET A 1072 25.31 23.33 -3.71
N LEU A 1073 24.80 23.98 -2.66
CA LEU A 1073 24.43 25.40 -2.68
C LEU A 1073 25.67 26.26 -2.95
N GLY A 1074 25.76 26.84 -4.15
CA GLY A 1074 26.91 27.60 -4.66
C GLY A 1074 27.58 27.02 -5.90
N SER A 1075 27.30 25.76 -6.24
CA SER A 1075 27.69 25.09 -7.49
C SER A 1075 26.46 24.57 -8.25
N GLN A 1076 25.42 25.42 -8.33
CA GLN A 1076 24.13 25.07 -8.95
C GLN A 1076 24.28 24.80 -10.45
N GLY A 1077 23.53 23.82 -10.97
CA GLY A 1077 23.50 23.47 -12.40
C GLY A 1077 24.49 22.38 -12.85
N THR A 1078 25.19 21.74 -11.91
CA THR A 1078 25.92 20.49 -12.20
C THR A 1078 24.95 19.31 -12.26
N GLU A 1079 25.25 18.28 -13.07
CA GLU A 1079 24.47 17.04 -13.14
C GLU A 1079 24.21 16.41 -11.76
N GLU A 1080 25.22 16.42 -10.89
CA GLU A 1080 25.11 15.93 -9.50
C GLU A 1080 24.11 16.73 -8.64
N ASP A 1081 23.98 18.04 -8.89
CA ASP A 1081 23.06 18.92 -8.17
C ASP A 1081 21.60 18.71 -8.62
N GLU A 1082 21.42 18.41 -9.90
CA GLU A 1082 20.13 18.01 -10.48
C GLU A 1082 19.69 16.63 -9.95
N GLU A 1083 20.58 15.65 -9.88
CA GLU A 1083 20.29 14.33 -9.29
C GLU A 1083 19.96 14.44 -7.80
N ALA A 1084 20.75 15.17 -7.03
CA ALA A 1084 20.48 15.40 -5.60
C ALA A 1084 19.14 16.12 -5.39
N MET A 1085 18.80 17.07 -6.26
CA MET A 1085 17.51 17.74 -6.26
C MET A 1085 16.38 16.75 -6.55
N GLN A 1086 16.47 15.93 -7.59
CA GLN A 1086 15.45 14.94 -7.94
C GLN A 1086 15.21 13.95 -6.79
N GLN A 1087 16.26 13.46 -6.16
CA GLN A 1087 16.13 12.56 -5.00
C GLN A 1087 15.44 13.23 -3.80
N LEU A 1088 15.78 14.49 -3.54
CA LEU A 1088 15.15 15.26 -2.46
C LEU A 1088 13.67 15.54 -2.74
N VAL A 1089 13.33 15.85 -4.00
CA VAL A 1089 11.96 16.03 -4.46
C VAL A 1089 11.12 14.78 -4.19
N LEU A 1090 11.60 13.61 -4.64
CA LEU A 1090 10.90 12.34 -4.47
C LEU A 1090 10.70 12.01 -2.99
N ASN A 1091 11.74 12.17 -2.18
CA ASN A 1091 11.66 11.95 -0.74
C ASN A 1091 10.64 12.90 -0.05
N ALA A 1092 10.62 14.18 -0.43
CA ALA A 1092 9.66 15.15 0.08
C ALA A 1092 8.21 14.78 -0.30
N GLN A 1093 7.97 14.38 -1.55
CA GLN A 1093 6.65 13.90 -2.02
C GLN A 1093 6.17 12.69 -1.21
N ASN A 1094 7.04 11.69 -1.04
CA ASN A 1094 6.74 10.48 -0.27
C ASN A 1094 6.43 10.78 1.20
N LEU A 1095 7.16 11.71 1.82
CA LEU A 1095 6.91 12.10 3.20
C LEU A 1095 5.56 12.79 3.35
N MET A 1096 5.25 13.75 2.48
CA MET A 1096 3.96 14.47 2.52
C MET A 1096 2.79 13.53 2.26
N GLN A 1097 2.92 12.59 1.33
CA GLN A 1097 1.90 11.59 1.05
C GLN A 1097 1.71 10.61 2.23
N SER A 1098 2.79 10.10 2.83
CA SER A 1098 2.71 9.21 4.00
C SER A 1098 2.04 9.88 5.21
N VAL A 1099 2.31 11.17 5.42
CA VAL A 1099 1.66 11.97 6.48
C VAL A 1099 0.18 12.17 6.17
N LYS A 1100 -0.15 12.47 4.91
CA LYS A 1100 -1.54 12.61 4.45
C LYS A 1100 -2.35 11.34 4.70
N ASP A 1101 -1.81 10.19 4.31
CA ASP A 1101 -2.46 8.88 4.50
C ASP A 1101 -2.56 8.52 5.98
N THR A 1102 -1.56 8.89 6.79
CA THR A 1102 -1.61 8.73 8.25
C THR A 1102 -2.75 9.54 8.86
N VAL A 1103 -2.96 10.79 8.44
CA VAL A 1103 -4.06 11.63 8.92
C VAL A 1103 -5.42 11.02 8.58
N ARG A 1104 -5.59 10.52 7.34
CA ARG A 1104 -6.83 9.85 6.90
C ARG A 1104 -7.09 8.55 7.68
N ALA A 1105 -6.06 7.72 7.87
CA ALA A 1105 -6.16 6.49 8.65
C ALA A 1105 -6.41 6.77 10.14
N ALA A 1106 -5.84 7.85 10.68
CA ALA A 1106 -6.07 8.31 12.05
C ALA A 1106 -7.51 8.81 12.24
N GLU A 1107 -8.05 9.60 11.31
CA GLU A 1107 -9.46 10.01 11.32
C GLU A 1107 -10.37 8.78 11.39
N ALA A 1108 -10.17 7.82 10.51
CA ALA A 1108 -10.95 6.59 10.48
C ALA A 1108 -10.83 5.83 11.82
N ALA A 1109 -9.61 5.55 12.29
CA ALA A 1109 -9.36 4.81 13.52
C ALA A 1109 -9.96 5.50 14.76
N SER A 1110 -10.13 6.84 14.71
CA SER A 1110 -10.70 7.61 15.81
C SER A 1110 -12.17 7.32 16.11
N ILE A 1111 -12.90 6.75 15.15
CA ILE A 1111 -14.31 6.36 15.31
C ILE A 1111 -14.43 5.14 16.24
N ARG A 1112 -13.40 4.29 16.31
CA ARG A 1112 -13.39 3.01 17.03
C ARG A 1112 -12.37 3.02 18.17
N ILE A 1113 -12.41 4.04 19.03
CA ILE A 1113 -11.51 4.16 20.20
C ILE A 1113 -12.17 3.52 21.44
N ARG A 1114 -11.36 2.91 22.32
CA ARG A 1114 -11.80 2.48 23.66
C ARG A 1114 -12.47 3.63 24.42
N THR A 1115 -13.67 3.38 24.94
CA THR A 1115 -14.52 4.35 25.66
C THR A 1115 -13.85 4.99 26.89
N ASN A 1116 -12.86 4.31 27.49
CA ASN A 1116 -12.11 4.79 28.66
C ASN A 1116 -10.67 5.26 28.33
N SER A 1117 -10.36 5.50 27.06
CA SER A 1117 -8.98 5.78 26.62
C SER A 1117 -8.41 7.11 27.15
N GLY A 1118 -9.26 8.08 27.52
CA GLY A 1118 -8.85 9.43 27.92
C GLY A 1118 -8.26 10.27 26.77
N LEU A 1119 -8.06 9.69 25.58
CA LEU A 1119 -7.54 10.35 24.39
C LEU A 1119 -8.65 11.20 23.77
N ARG A 1120 -8.46 12.52 23.70
CA ARG A 1120 -9.38 13.46 23.04
C ARG A 1120 -8.70 14.05 21.80
N LEU A 1121 -8.80 13.35 20.67
CA LEU A 1121 -8.50 13.93 19.36
C LEU A 1121 -9.82 14.33 18.72
N ARG A 1122 -10.02 15.62 18.47
CA ARG A 1122 -11.29 16.12 17.94
C ARG A 1122 -11.20 16.33 16.43
N TRP A 1123 -11.95 15.53 15.68
CA TRP A 1123 -12.04 15.63 14.22
C TRP A 1123 -13.23 16.51 13.84
N ILE A 1124 -12.99 17.82 13.71
CA ILE A 1124 -14.03 18.80 13.32
C ILE A 1124 -13.75 19.30 11.91
N ARG A 1125 -14.73 19.14 11.01
CA ARG A 1125 -14.69 19.78 9.70
C ARG A 1125 -14.97 21.27 9.81
N LYS A 1126 -14.13 22.09 9.18
CA LYS A 1126 -14.34 23.53 9.08
C LYS A 1126 -15.50 23.84 8.13
N PRO A 1127 -16.45 24.73 8.50
CA PRO A 1127 -17.49 25.15 7.59
C PRO A 1127 -16.90 25.96 6.42
N MET A 1128 -17.50 25.87 5.23
CA MET A 1128 -16.98 26.49 3.99
C MET A 1128 -16.67 27.99 4.12
N TRP A 1129 -17.39 28.71 4.99
CA TRP A 1129 -17.23 30.16 5.21
C TRP A 1129 -16.06 30.53 6.14
N SER A 1130 -15.48 29.61 6.92
CA SER A 1130 -14.28 29.92 7.73
C SER A 1130 -12.98 29.99 6.92
N ASN A 1131 -13.08 29.62 5.62
CA ASN A 1131 -11.99 29.68 4.65
C ASN A 1131 -12.03 30.96 3.78
N PHE A 1132 -13.03 31.82 3.99
CA PHE A 1132 -13.19 33.11 3.31
C PHE A 1132 -12.82 34.26 4.23
#